data_AF-A0A2N5LN43-F1
#
_entry.id   AF-A0A2N5LN43-F1
#
_cell.length_a   1.000
_cell.length_b   1.000
_cell.length_c   1.000
_cell.angle_alpha   90.00
_cell.angle_beta   90.00
_cell.angle_gamma   90.00
#
_symmetry.space_group_name_H-M   'P 1'
#
loop_
_entity.id
_entity.type
_entity.pdbx_description
1 polymer ?
#
loop_
_entity_poly.entity_id
_entity_poly.type
_entity_poly.pdbx_seq_one_letter_code
_entity_poly.pdbx_strand_id
1 'polypeptide(L)'
;MKSSSNTSQKVIVNKALTIVENAQLNVKAKSKPKTKLFKDYFEEVTVFTQQFDVNSLELNDKKIWPYLRNNLWIHMNFVAIGKNNWKNVSSVHIYNSKNTQVNDEFRDVAIAQYNAKELVDLDNVKADIIFLVNMNSSEQVVLENGKIYHRVTDPFYEVAKKVANTIKLEFVKSGSSSISLTQDYTHPTTIVLPPKIERVGYSSDFKIHPALSNTMKQFIPSLNPMTESLLKENMDYELHLKEYYKEVLGKINPKIIFLYAFHYNAPLISAADELGILTVDIQHGLQVGWNPLYTNYDEMPLEGYPEIPDYFAVWGEKEFNNIRYSIPSEKHQPIYMGAPWLEKIKKIPSSISEGILSVLSDDKYEHKILIVMQNQKTIPKIYRDIIDATKNENILWVIRHHPKCEPFSSSDFSTVNKNVLLDAEIDSVLFSELFKYINITISEGSALAVEASYFGIINIVTSKMGVENYQKEVDEGIFYYLESAHQFNKIIEDIQFKEDKTDSEKLFKKVNTETFIHDLLLASKSKKSRHSNIKKKNKRDVIAAKISVESEIVAGLEKASYLANSFKLDKAIEIFKNTRQLLTSLPSAKLEYDKEQMLWIKDARVFQRKVRETFGISRGREDVILIGDSLALPRPLEVKNINFGMTRSYAYMFNNNSHGLKLMPWAQRYLTTTKLLDKWDDLVEITLNKHLVIHLGINDSAERIFSEEQRTAMASLSPDIKKRMLEFAKVYRKEIILSQDNFSYVPYEIFVSNVNKIVMRALEGGVKSVTFISIIPFPESHELTSPGAINNCKRYNLVLEQAAEKFEKVKFLDITEVLTSVKKNAGILSDNVHLSIPGHRALATAIFSKLSIERGNDKVYRAALIGVGNLGSRHLQGLARSNNKLAIECFEPNQANIDQAFERFKEVGTNENITLKFVSDLQSLSENIDIAIIATNSDIRAKVVVELLNTKNIRNLILEKVLFQDSLSYTEIDSLIEEKGVNVWVNHPRRMFDIHKPFLSEIREAKKLSFQVSGVNWGLGSNGLHFLDFLTWITDTEGQDIELEWNRIGRTVEQSKRPQFKEVFGTISGSINNSMSFSLTSLQPVNSEVQLPTITIVSDSIKLFIDEYNGVVNYAYAVDNWKWHILEGEFPLLFQSEMTSTVVDSILEEGKCALPSYETAMWLHLPFINTIKLGIEDLEGENLTYCPIS
;
A
#
# COMPACT_ATOMS: atom_id res chain seq x y z
N MET A 1 -10.06 -21.91 52.35
CA MET A 1 -10.77 -22.49 51.20
C MET A 1 -12.08 -21.74 50.99
N LYS A 2 -12.33 -21.30 49.74
CA LYS A 2 -13.58 -20.75 49.17
C LYS A 2 -14.18 -19.48 49.81
N SER A 3 -13.74 -18.29 49.35
CA SER A 3 -14.66 -17.13 49.18
C SER A 3 -14.13 -15.90 48.41
N SER A 4 -12.85 -15.76 48.07
CA SER A 4 -12.33 -14.52 47.45
C SER A 4 -12.16 -14.53 45.92
N SER A 5 -12.47 -15.62 45.21
CA SER A 5 -12.22 -15.74 43.76
C SER A 5 -13.34 -15.25 42.84
N ASN A 6 -14.51 -14.86 43.36
CA ASN A 6 -15.69 -14.52 42.52
C ASN A 6 -15.85 -13.03 42.18
N THR A 7 -15.10 -12.13 42.83
CA THR A 7 -15.24 -10.68 42.61
C THR A 7 -14.32 -10.17 41.51
N SER A 8 -13.13 -10.77 41.33
CA SER A 8 -12.15 -10.37 40.31
C SER A 8 -12.58 -10.76 38.88
N GLN A 9 -13.18 -11.94 38.70
CA GLN A 9 -13.69 -12.37 37.38
C GLN A 9 -14.90 -11.55 36.89
N LYS A 10 -15.78 -11.08 37.79
CA LYS A 10 -16.91 -10.22 37.42
C LYS A 10 -16.49 -8.80 37.03
N VAL A 11 -15.41 -8.28 37.61
CA VAL A 11 -14.87 -6.94 37.25
C VAL A 11 -14.12 -6.98 35.92
N ILE A 12 -13.43 -8.08 35.60
CA ILE A 12 -12.76 -8.26 34.31
C ILE A 12 -13.77 -8.52 33.18
N VAL A 13 -14.83 -9.30 33.45
CA VAL A 13 -15.91 -9.53 32.47
C VAL A 13 -16.77 -8.28 32.26
N ASN A 14 -17.06 -7.50 33.31
CA ASN A 14 -17.75 -6.21 33.15
C ASN A 14 -16.87 -5.14 32.49
N LYS A 15 -15.56 -5.07 32.75
CA LYS A 15 -14.66 -4.16 32.00
C LYS A 15 -14.54 -4.57 30.53
N ALA A 16 -14.49 -5.87 30.22
CA ALA A 16 -14.51 -6.36 28.84
C ALA A 16 -15.86 -6.08 28.14
N LEU A 17 -16.99 -6.25 28.83
CA LEU A 17 -18.32 -5.88 28.32
C LEU A 17 -18.47 -4.37 28.15
N THR A 18 -17.92 -3.54 29.05
CA THR A 18 -17.97 -2.08 28.94
C THR A 18 -17.04 -1.58 27.83
N ILE A 19 -15.91 -2.26 27.56
CA ILE A 19 -15.03 -1.96 26.42
C ILE A 19 -15.69 -2.39 25.10
N VAL A 20 -16.42 -3.51 25.08
CA VAL A 20 -17.20 -3.96 23.91
C VAL A 20 -18.45 -3.09 23.69
N GLU A 21 -19.13 -2.66 24.76
CA GLU A 21 -20.27 -1.72 24.70
C GLU A 21 -19.80 -0.31 24.33
N ASN A 22 -18.66 0.16 24.83
CA ASN A 22 -18.08 1.45 24.43
C ASN A 22 -17.50 1.39 23.00
N ALA A 23 -16.98 0.24 22.54
CA ALA A 23 -16.65 0.02 21.14
C ALA A 23 -17.91 -0.02 20.24
N GLN A 24 -19.03 -0.55 20.73
CA GLN A 24 -20.33 -0.51 20.05
C GLN A 24 -21.02 0.87 20.12
N LEU A 25 -20.76 1.67 21.15
CA LEU A 25 -21.29 3.04 21.33
C LEU A 25 -20.47 4.08 20.56
N ASN A 26 -19.15 3.89 20.40
CA ASN A 26 -18.32 4.72 19.49
C ASN A 26 -18.62 4.46 18.00
N VAL A 27 -19.26 3.33 17.67
CA VAL A 27 -19.85 3.07 16.33
C VAL A 27 -21.24 3.72 16.19
N LYS A 28 -21.82 4.25 17.27
CA LYS A 28 -23.13 4.93 17.30
C LYS A 28 -23.04 6.43 17.57
N ALA A 29 -21.88 7.06 17.38
CA ALA A 29 -21.89 8.46 16.97
C ALA A 29 -22.57 8.50 15.59
N LYS A 30 -23.89 8.72 15.57
CA LYS A 30 -24.62 9.14 14.37
C LYS A 30 -24.08 10.50 13.97
N SER A 31 -22.90 10.50 13.34
CA SER A 31 -22.68 11.38 12.22
C SER A 31 -23.91 11.23 11.33
N LYS A 32 -24.50 12.37 10.92
CA LYS A 32 -25.56 12.35 9.90
C LYS A 32 -25.14 11.34 8.84
N PRO A 33 -26.00 10.37 8.45
CA PRO A 33 -25.59 9.30 7.55
C PRO A 33 -24.89 9.95 6.36
N LYS A 34 -23.58 9.72 6.23
CA LYS A 34 -22.84 10.19 5.07
C LYS A 34 -23.59 9.65 3.88
N THR A 35 -24.02 10.54 2.99
CA THR A 35 -24.67 10.14 1.75
C THR A 35 -23.69 9.22 1.04
N LYS A 36 -24.09 7.96 0.87
CA LYS A 36 -23.26 6.93 0.26
C LYS A 36 -22.86 7.39 -1.15
N LEU A 37 -21.57 7.46 -1.43
CA LEU A 37 -21.08 7.84 -2.76
C LEU A 37 -21.35 6.69 -3.74
N PHE A 38 -21.42 6.99 -5.04
CA PHE A 38 -21.57 5.97 -6.08
C PHE A 38 -20.51 4.87 -5.95
N LYS A 39 -19.30 5.24 -5.48
CA LYS A 39 -18.20 4.31 -5.26
C LYS A 39 -18.40 3.22 -4.22
N ASP A 40 -18.98 3.63 -3.10
CA ASP A 40 -19.22 2.79 -1.94
C ASP A 40 -20.21 1.64 -2.25
N TYR A 41 -21.02 1.76 -3.32
CA TYR A 41 -21.92 0.70 -3.76
C TYR A 41 -21.12 -0.49 -4.28
N PHE A 42 -20.19 -0.30 -5.21
CA PHE A 42 -19.43 -1.45 -5.75
C PHE A 42 -18.35 -1.99 -4.83
N GLU A 43 -17.90 -1.17 -3.89
CA GLU A 43 -17.02 -1.65 -2.83
C GLU A 43 -17.66 -2.81 -2.05
N GLU A 44 -19.00 -2.82 -1.88
CA GLU A 44 -19.72 -3.96 -1.28
C GLU A 44 -19.51 -5.26 -2.05
N VAL A 45 -19.57 -5.23 -3.38
CA VAL A 45 -19.34 -6.43 -4.23
C VAL A 45 -17.89 -6.89 -4.10
N THR A 46 -16.94 -5.94 -4.10
CA THR A 46 -15.52 -6.23 -3.95
C THR A 46 -15.23 -6.85 -2.57
N VAL A 47 -15.76 -6.27 -1.50
CA VAL A 47 -15.66 -6.83 -0.14
C VAL A 47 -16.30 -8.21 -0.07
N PHE A 48 -17.47 -8.39 -0.68
CA PHE A 48 -18.13 -9.70 -0.74
C PHE A 48 -17.24 -10.78 -1.38
N THR A 49 -16.58 -10.50 -2.51
CA THR A 49 -15.65 -11.46 -3.15
C THR A 49 -14.43 -11.80 -2.28
N GLN A 50 -14.07 -10.95 -1.32
CA GLN A 50 -12.99 -11.21 -0.36
C GLN A 50 -13.46 -12.08 0.81
N GLN A 51 -14.76 -12.11 1.10
CA GLN A 51 -15.34 -12.86 2.22
C GLN A 51 -15.98 -14.19 1.80
N PHE A 52 -16.32 -14.32 0.52
CA PHE A 52 -16.97 -15.49 -0.05
C PHE A 52 -16.18 -16.01 -1.25
N ASP A 53 -15.89 -17.31 -1.29
CA ASP A 53 -15.27 -17.94 -2.46
C ASP A 53 -16.29 -18.04 -3.60
N VAL A 54 -16.39 -16.96 -4.37
CA VAL A 54 -17.33 -16.85 -5.48
C VAL A 54 -17.07 -17.87 -6.59
N ASN A 55 -15.85 -18.40 -6.70
CA ASN A 55 -15.54 -19.45 -7.68
C ASN A 55 -16.04 -20.83 -7.25
N SER A 56 -16.48 -21.00 -6.00
CA SER A 56 -17.18 -22.21 -5.57
C SER A 56 -18.60 -22.30 -6.14
N LEU A 57 -19.10 -21.24 -6.80
CA LEU A 57 -20.40 -21.23 -7.46
C LEU A 57 -20.26 -21.83 -8.86
N GLU A 58 -20.62 -23.11 -8.98
CA GLU A 58 -20.44 -23.90 -10.19
C GLU A 58 -21.74 -24.56 -10.67
N LEU A 59 -21.86 -24.69 -11.99
CA LEU A 59 -22.88 -25.47 -12.68
C LEU A 59 -22.18 -26.33 -13.75
N ASN A 60 -22.25 -27.66 -13.64
CA ASN A 60 -21.60 -28.60 -14.56
C ASN A 60 -20.10 -28.30 -14.79
N ASP A 61 -19.33 -28.14 -13.70
CA ASP A 61 -17.91 -27.76 -13.69
C ASP A 61 -17.59 -26.39 -14.32
N LYS A 62 -18.60 -25.53 -14.56
CA LYS A 62 -18.43 -24.15 -15.05
C LYS A 62 -18.73 -23.14 -13.95
N LYS A 63 -17.83 -22.19 -13.77
CA LYS A 63 -17.98 -21.08 -12.82
C LYS A 63 -19.04 -20.11 -13.31
N ILE A 64 -20.02 -19.79 -12.46
CA ILE A 64 -21.16 -18.94 -12.84
C ILE A 64 -21.14 -17.54 -12.20
N TRP A 65 -20.15 -17.27 -11.34
CA TRP A 65 -19.95 -15.95 -10.74
C TRP A 65 -19.99 -14.78 -11.74
N PRO A 66 -19.42 -14.86 -12.96
CA PRO A 66 -19.44 -13.74 -13.91
C PRO A 66 -20.84 -13.25 -14.28
N TYR A 67 -21.80 -14.16 -14.48
CA TYR A 67 -23.19 -13.81 -14.73
C TYR A 67 -23.78 -13.07 -13.53
N LEU A 68 -23.54 -13.57 -12.31
CA LEU A 68 -24.02 -12.94 -11.08
C LEU A 68 -23.37 -11.57 -10.85
N ARG A 69 -22.05 -11.44 -11.09
CA ARG A 69 -21.29 -10.19 -10.92
C ARG A 69 -21.82 -9.09 -11.85
N ASN A 70 -22.10 -9.41 -13.13
CA ASN A 70 -22.67 -8.44 -14.07
C ASN A 70 -24.08 -8.01 -13.66
N ASN A 71 -24.92 -8.94 -13.19
CA ASN A 71 -26.25 -8.62 -12.66
C ASN A 71 -26.17 -7.71 -11.43
N LEU A 72 -25.26 -8.02 -10.49
CA LEU A 72 -25.01 -7.17 -9.33
C LEU A 72 -24.55 -5.78 -9.75
N TRP A 73 -23.71 -5.66 -10.78
CA TRP A 73 -23.30 -4.36 -11.30
C TRP A 73 -24.47 -3.51 -11.75
N ILE A 74 -25.38 -4.08 -12.54
CA ILE A 74 -26.56 -3.34 -13.03
C ILE A 74 -27.45 -2.90 -11.88
N HIS A 75 -27.74 -3.81 -10.94
CA HIS A 75 -28.55 -3.51 -9.76
C HIS A 75 -27.95 -2.38 -8.93
N MET A 76 -26.65 -2.47 -8.64
CA MET A 76 -25.96 -1.47 -7.84
C MET A 76 -25.91 -0.12 -8.55
N ASN A 77 -25.65 -0.09 -9.86
CA ASN A 77 -25.69 1.12 -10.65
C ASN A 77 -27.08 1.82 -10.58
N PHE A 78 -28.18 1.09 -10.75
CA PHE A 78 -29.52 1.66 -10.66
C PHE A 78 -29.88 2.18 -9.27
N VAL A 79 -29.48 1.44 -8.22
CA VAL A 79 -29.70 1.87 -6.83
C VAL A 79 -28.87 3.13 -6.53
N ALA A 80 -27.62 3.18 -6.98
CA ALA A 80 -26.71 4.30 -6.73
C ALA A 80 -27.16 5.60 -7.43
N ILE A 81 -27.79 5.53 -8.61
CA ILE A 81 -28.42 6.70 -9.26
C ILE A 81 -29.81 7.07 -8.68
N GLY A 82 -30.17 6.51 -7.52
CA GLY A 82 -31.37 6.89 -6.76
C GLY A 82 -32.65 6.15 -7.11
N LYS A 83 -32.61 5.12 -7.98
CA LYS A 83 -33.80 4.31 -8.30
C LYS A 83 -34.02 3.22 -7.23
N ASN A 84 -34.43 3.63 -6.03
CA ASN A 84 -34.58 2.74 -4.85
C ASN A 84 -35.49 1.51 -5.08
N ASN A 85 -36.43 1.57 -6.02
CA ASN A 85 -37.27 0.41 -6.39
C ASN A 85 -36.44 -0.79 -6.87
N TRP A 86 -35.21 -0.55 -7.36
CA TRP A 86 -34.30 -1.60 -7.82
C TRP A 86 -33.66 -2.40 -6.68
N LYS A 87 -33.78 -1.95 -5.42
CA LYS A 87 -33.39 -2.74 -4.24
C LYS A 87 -34.26 -4.00 -4.07
N ASN A 88 -35.49 -3.95 -4.59
CA ASN A 88 -36.52 -4.97 -4.41
C ASN A 88 -36.86 -5.67 -5.74
N VAL A 89 -35.96 -5.68 -6.74
CA VAL A 89 -36.25 -6.35 -8.02
C VAL A 89 -36.42 -7.85 -7.77
N SER A 90 -37.60 -8.34 -8.09
CA SER A 90 -38.00 -9.75 -8.03
C SER A 90 -38.05 -10.41 -9.42
N SER A 91 -37.54 -9.75 -10.46
CA SER A 91 -37.59 -10.21 -11.84
C SER A 91 -36.20 -10.59 -12.32
N VAL A 92 -36.12 -11.65 -13.11
CA VAL A 92 -34.86 -12.12 -13.72
C VAL A 92 -34.40 -11.34 -14.93
N HIS A 93 -35.25 -10.47 -15.44
CA HIS A 93 -34.99 -9.65 -16.61
C HIS A 93 -34.38 -8.31 -16.19
N ILE A 94 -33.33 -8.33 -15.37
CA ILE A 94 -32.74 -7.10 -14.84
C ILE A 94 -32.26 -6.16 -15.96
N TYR A 95 -31.82 -6.74 -17.07
CA TYR A 95 -31.38 -6.07 -18.31
C TYR A 95 -32.51 -5.50 -19.16
N ASN A 96 -33.74 -5.90 -18.88
CA ASN A 96 -34.80 -6.02 -19.86
C ASN A 96 -36.12 -5.62 -19.16
N SER A 97 -36.66 -4.44 -19.43
CA SER A 97 -37.86 -3.88 -18.73
C SER A 97 -38.95 -4.93 -18.51
N LYS A 98 -39.76 -4.85 -17.43
CA LYS A 98 -40.82 -5.82 -17.03
C LYS A 98 -41.80 -6.37 -18.10
N ASN A 99 -41.73 -5.92 -19.35
CA ASN A 99 -42.58 -6.27 -20.50
C ASN A 99 -41.85 -7.12 -21.59
N THR A 100 -40.97 -8.06 -21.24
CA THR A 100 -39.90 -8.58 -22.14
C THR A 100 -40.15 -9.76 -23.04
N GLN A 101 -41.38 -10.24 -23.20
CA GLN A 101 -41.66 -11.02 -24.40
C GLN A 101 -42.09 -10.03 -25.48
N VAL A 102 -41.23 -9.85 -26.48
CA VAL A 102 -41.62 -9.21 -27.74
C VAL A 102 -42.82 -9.99 -28.25
N ASN A 103 -44.00 -9.40 -28.09
CA ASN A 103 -45.27 -10.04 -28.42
C ASN A 103 -45.37 -10.26 -29.94
N ASP A 104 -46.26 -11.16 -30.36
CA ASP A 104 -46.39 -11.50 -31.77
C ASP A 104 -46.76 -10.27 -32.63
N GLU A 105 -47.58 -9.35 -32.11
CA GLU A 105 -47.94 -8.11 -32.80
C GLU A 105 -46.69 -7.25 -33.12
N PHE A 106 -45.82 -7.01 -32.14
CA PHE A 106 -44.58 -6.26 -32.40
C PHE A 106 -43.64 -7.04 -33.31
N ARG A 107 -43.55 -8.37 -33.20
CA ARG A 107 -42.71 -9.18 -34.09
C ARG A 107 -43.14 -9.04 -35.54
N ASP A 108 -44.44 -9.12 -35.81
CA ASP A 108 -45.00 -8.98 -37.15
C ASP A 108 -44.67 -7.60 -37.72
N VAL A 109 -44.82 -6.54 -36.90
CA VAL A 109 -44.41 -5.18 -37.27
C VAL A 109 -42.91 -5.08 -37.52
N ALA A 110 -42.08 -5.67 -36.66
CA ALA A 110 -40.62 -5.67 -36.77
C ALA A 110 -40.14 -6.32 -38.08
N ILE A 111 -40.73 -7.46 -38.44
CA ILE A 111 -40.42 -8.18 -39.67
C ILE A 111 -40.91 -7.37 -40.88
N ALA A 112 -42.16 -6.93 -40.88
CA ALA A 112 -42.78 -6.30 -42.04
C ALA A 112 -42.21 -4.90 -42.36
N GLN A 113 -41.95 -4.07 -41.34
CA GLN A 113 -41.55 -2.67 -41.54
C GLN A 113 -40.03 -2.45 -41.44
N TYR A 114 -39.33 -3.27 -40.66
CA TYR A 114 -37.91 -3.06 -40.36
C TYR A 114 -37.02 -4.21 -40.83
N ASN A 115 -37.59 -5.20 -41.54
CA ASN A 115 -36.87 -6.37 -42.04
C ASN A 115 -36.09 -7.10 -40.92
N ALA A 116 -36.67 -7.15 -39.72
CA ALA A 116 -36.13 -7.90 -38.61
C ALA A 116 -36.13 -9.40 -38.96
N LYS A 117 -35.07 -10.10 -38.53
CA LYS A 117 -34.84 -11.50 -38.85
C LYS A 117 -35.18 -12.39 -37.67
N GLU A 118 -35.90 -13.48 -37.93
CA GLU A 118 -35.98 -14.61 -37.03
C GLU A 118 -34.74 -15.50 -37.19
N LEU A 119 -34.56 -16.44 -36.26
CA LEU A 119 -33.40 -17.35 -36.27
C LEU A 119 -33.25 -18.11 -37.60
N VAL A 120 -34.38 -18.47 -38.24
CA VAL A 120 -34.40 -19.19 -39.52
C VAL A 120 -33.89 -18.34 -40.69
N ASP A 121 -34.01 -17.01 -40.61
CA ASP A 121 -33.62 -16.10 -41.70
C ASP A 121 -32.10 -15.84 -41.74
N LEU A 122 -31.37 -16.31 -40.73
CA LEU A 122 -29.93 -16.09 -40.57
C LEU A 122 -29.07 -17.08 -41.34
N ASP A 123 -29.64 -18.15 -41.91
CA ASP A 123 -28.86 -19.15 -42.67
C ASP A 123 -28.11 -18.55 -43.86
N ASN A 124 -28.69 -17.50 -44.45
CA ASN A 124 -28.14 -16.76 -45.59
C ASN A 124 -27.27 -15.55 -45.18
N VAL A 125 -27.15 -15.25 -43.88
CA VAL A 125 -26.32 -14.15 -43.39
C VAL A 125 -24.92 -14.69 -43.10
N LYS A 126 -23.90 -14.14 -43.78
CA LYS A 126 -22.49 -14.50 -43.56
C LYS A 126 -21.69 -13.25 -43.24
N ALA A 127 -20.79 -13.36 -42.27
CA ALA A 127 -19.85 -12.31 -41.90
C ALA A 127 -18.57 -12.92 -41.33
N ASP A 128 -17.44 -12.31 -41.60
CA ASP A 128 -16.18 -12.55 -40.90
C ASP A 128 -16.11 -11.74 -39.59
N ILE A 129 -16.66 -10.52 -39.60
CA ILE A 129 -16.62 -9.59 -38.46
C ILE A 129 -18.04 -9.07 -38.19
N ILE A 130 -18.43 -9.06 -36.91
CA ILE A 130 -19.68 -8.47 -36.44
C ILE A 130 -19.37 -7.28 -35.54
N PHE A 131 -20.05 -6.15 -35.77
CA PHE A 131 -20.13 -5.06 -34.81
C PHE A 131 -21.52 -5.05 -34.17
N LEU A 132 -21.58 -5.25 -32.85
CA LEU A 132 -22.84 -5.08 -32.13
C LEU A 132 -23.15 -3.61 -31.92
N VAL A 133 -24.37 -3.22 -32.24
CA VAL A 133 -24.92 -1.89 -31.93
C VAL A 133 -26.21 -2.01 -31.13
N ASN A 134 -26.62 -0.91 -30.51
CA ASN A 134 -27.85 -0.84 -29.71
C ASN A 134 -28.74 0.34 -30.14
N MET A 135 -30.06 0.12 -30.19
CA MET A 135 -31.09 1.09 -30.60
C MET A 135 -31.11 2.37 -29.77
N ASN A 136 -30.65 2.33 -28.52
CA ASN A 136 -30.59 3.48 -27.60
C ASN A 136 -29.17 3.63 -27.02
N SER A 137 -28.16 3.64 -27.89
CA SER A 137 -26.75 3.77 -27.50
C SER A 137 -26.34 5.23 -27.30
N SER A 138 -25.49 5.51 -26.30
CA SER A 138 -24.91 6.85 -26.08
C SER A 138 -23.89 7.27 -27.14
N GLU A 139 -23.50 6.38 -28.05
CA GLU A 139 -22.62 6.71 -29.17
C GLU A 139 -23.35 7.26 -30.40
N GLN A 140 -24.67 7.19 -30.43
CA GLN A 140 -25.45 7.65 -31.59
C GLN A 140 -25.38 9.18 -31.70
N VAL A 141 -25.06 9.65 -32.90
CA VAL A 141 -25.05 11.06 -33.26
C VAL A 141 -25.85 11.28 -34.53
N VAL A 142 -26.62 12.35 -34.62
CA VAL A 142 -27.38 12.70 -35.83
C VAL A 142 -26.51 13.60 -36.70
N LEU A 143 -26.33 13.23 -37.96
CA LEU A 143 -25.61 14.02 -38.97
C LEU A 143 -26.55 15.03 -39.63
N GLU A 144 -26.00 16.03 -40.33
CA GLU A 144 -26.77 17.07 -41.04
C GLU A 144 -27.81 16.52 -42.02
N ASN A 145 -27.55 15.36 -42.62
CA ASN A 145 -28.48 14.68 -43.53
C ASN A 145 -29.60 13.90 -42.82
N GLY A 146 -29.72 14.05 -41.49
CA GLY A 146 -30.68 13.33 -40.65
C GLY A 146 -30.32 11.89 -40.34
N LYS A 147 -29.19 11.36 -40.86
CA LYS A 147 -28.76 9.99 -40.59
C LYS A 147 -28.05 9.87 -39.25
N ILE A 148 -28.27 8.75 -38.56
CA ILE A 148 -27.65 8.38 -37.30
C ILE A 148 -26.31 7.69 -37.58
N TYR A 149 -25.25 8.18 -36.95
CA TYR A 149 -23.90 7.64 -36.99
C TYR A 149 -23.50 7.13 -35.61
N HIS A 150 -22.90 5.94 -35.52
CA HIS A 150 -22.40 5.39 -34.26
C HIS A 150 -20.97 5.85 -34.08
N ARG A 151 -20.78 6.96 -33.35
CA ARG A 151 -19.56 7.76 -33.39
C ARG A 151 -18.30 6.95 -33.06
N VAL A 152 -18.37 5.96 -32.16
CA VAL A 152 -17.23 5.11 -31.78
C VAL A 152 -17.14 3.88 -32.68
N THR A 153 -18.25 3.20 -32.93
CA THR A 153 -18.30 1.93 -33.69
C THR A 153 -18.08 2.09 -35.20
N ASP A 154 -18.74 3.05 -35.84
CA ASP A 154 -18.77 3.16 -37.30
C ASP A 154 -17.40 3.46 -37.95
N PRO A 155 -16.48 4.26 -37.34
CA PRO A 155 -15.14 4.43 -37.88
C PRO A 155 -14.36 3.11 -38.00
N PHE A 156 -14.52 2.18 -37.06
CA PHE A 156 -13.91 0.86 -37.12
C PHE A 156 -14.62 -0.04 -38.13
N TYR A 157 -15.96 -0.01 -38.17
CA TYR A 157 -16.76 -0.74 -39.14
C TYR A 157 -16.35 -0.41 -40.58
N GLU A 158 -16.12 0.86 -40.89
CA GLU A 158 -15.73 1.31 -42.23
C GLU A 158 -14.35 0.84 -42.67
N VAL A 159 -13.40 0.72 -41.73
CA VAL A 159 -12.09 0.12 -42.02
C VAL A 159 -12.21 -1.39 -42.13
N ALA A 160 -12.95 -2.04 -41.23
CA ALA A 160 -13.19 -3.49 -41.24
C ALA A 160 -13.83 -3.98 -42.54
N LYS A 161 -14.80 -3.23 -43.08
CA LYS A 161 -15.48 -3.56 -44.34
C LYS A 161 -14.55 -3.56 -45.56
N LYS A 162 -13.40 -2.87 -45.49
CA LYS A 162 -12.38 -2.89 -46.56
C LYS A 162 -11.53 -4.16 -46.54
N VAL A 163 -11.38 -4.80 -45.38
CA VAL A 163 -10.48 -5.94 -45.18
C VAL A 163 -11.18 -7.29 -45.04
N ALA A 164 -12.45 -7.31 -44.61
CA ALA A 164 -13.22 -8.54 -44.40
C ALA A 164 -14.73 -8.33 -44.56
N ASN A 165 -15.47 -9.41 -44.78
CA ASN A 165 -16.93 -9.34 -44.87
C ASN A 165 -17.50 -8.95 -43.50
N THR A 166 -18.05 -7.75 -43.37
CA THR A 166 -18.37 -7.14 -42.07
C THR A 166 -19.82 -6.68 -42.04
N ILE A 167 -20.54 -7.05 -40.98
CA ILE A 167 -21.92 -6.62 -40.74
C ILE A 167 -22.06 -5.92 -39.39
N LYS A 168 -23.07 -5.04 -39.29
CA LYS A 168 -23.60 -4.57 -38.01
C LYS A 168 -24.78 -5.47 -37.60
N LEU A 169 -24.86 -5.78 -36.31
CA LEU A 169 -25.90 -6.65 -35.76
C LEU A 169 -26.54 -5.98 -34.52
N GLU A 170 -27.87 -6.02 -34.45
CA GLU A 170 -28.68 -5.44 -33.38
C GLU A 170 -29.66 -6.51 -32.88
N PHE A 171 -29.63 -6.81 -31.59
CA PHE A 171 -30.60 -7.71 -30.97
C PHE A 171 -31.77 -6.92 -30.39
N VAL A 172 -32.99 -7.24 -30.82
CA VAL A 172 -34.20 -6.64 -30.26
C VAL A 172 -34.41 -7.19 -28.84
N LYS A 173 -34.30 -6.29 -27.85
CA LYS A 173 -34.44 -6.65 -26.43
C LYS A 173 -35.86 -6.49 -25.88
N SER A 174 -36.64 -5.60 -26.48
CA SER A 174 -38.02 -5.29 -26.07
C SER A 174 -38.80 -4.70 -27.24
N GLY A 175 -40.13 -4.82 -27.22
CA GLY A 175 -41.03 -4.19 -28.19
C GLY A 175 -41.11 -2.66 -28.03
N SER A 176 -40.05 -1.94 -28.43
CA SER A 176 -39.93 -0.49 -28.30
C SER A 176 -40.05 0.20 -29.66
N SER A 177 -40.64 1.41 -29.68
CA SER A 177 -40.69 2.27 -30.87
C SER A 177 -39.31 2.71 -31.36
N SER A 178 -38.25 2.59 -30.55
CA SER A 178 -36.87 2.89 -30.94
C SER A 178 -36.37 2.05 -32.13
N ILE A 179 -37.03 0.94 -32.50
CA ILE A 179 -36.69 0.17 -33.71
C ILE A 179 -36.76 1.03 -34.99
N SER A 180 -37.59 2.07 -35.00
CA SER A 180 -37.66 3.04 -36.11
C SER A 180 -36.34 3.73 -36.41
N LEU A 181 -35.50 3.97 -35.39
CA LEU A 181 -34.19 4.62 -35.55
C LEU A 181 -33.25 3.84 -36.48
N THR A 182 -33.45 2.52 -36.61
CA THR A 182 -32.60 1.67 -37.44
C THR A 182 -32.67 1.99 -38.93
N GLN A 183 -33.77 2.60 -39.40
CA GLN A 183 -33.92 3.06 -40.79
C GLN A 183 -33.06 4.31 -41.09
N ASP A 184 -32.74 5.06 -40.04
CA ASP A 184 -31.95 6.27 -40.13
C ASP A 184 -30.46 6.02 -39.91
N TYR A 185 -30.03 4.79 -39.65
CA TYR A 185 -28.61 4.49 -39.53
C TYR A 185 -27.86 4.75 -40.84
N THR A 186 -26.71 5.41 -40.74
CA THR A 186 -25.79 5.69 -41.85
C THR A 186 -25.32 4.40 -42.51
N HIS A 187 -25.02 3.39 -41.69
CA HIS A 187 -24.64 2.05 -42.14
C HIS A 187 -25.77 1.06 -41.78
N PRO A 188 -26.30 0.29 -42.74
CA PRO A 188 -27.36 -0.67 -42.49
C PRO A 188 -27.00 -1.71 -41.43
N THR A 189 -27.97 -2.07 -40.60
CA THR A 189 -27.80 -3.03 -39.51
C THR A 189 -28.74 -4.22 -39.68
N THR A 190 -28.22 -5.43 -39.44
CA THR A 190 -29.04 -6.65 -39.37
C THR A 190 -29.73 -6.71 -38.02
N ILE A 191 -31.06 -6.67 -38.02
CA ILE A 191 -31.87 -6.71 -36.80
C ILE A 191 -32.31 -8.15 -36.55
N VAL A 192 -32.11 -8.67 -35.34
CA VAL A 192 -32.47 -10.04 -34.96
C VAL A 192 -33.44 -10.05 -33.80
N LEU A 193 -34.55 -10.78 -33.96
CA LEU A 193 -35.59 -10.93 -32.94
C LEU A 193 -35.21 -12.00 -31.89
N PRO A 194 -35.59 -11.81 -30.61
CA PRO A 194 -35.28 -12.77 -29.55
C PRO A 194 -36.03 -14.10 -29.76
N PRO A 195 -35.69 -15.17 -29.04
CA PRO A 195 -36.43 -16.44 -29.14
C PRO A 195 -37.90 -16.28 -28.69
N LYS A 196 -38.82 -17.03 -29.31
CA LYS A 196 -40.25 -17.06 -28.90
C LYS A 196 -40.50 -17.85 -27.61
N ILE A 197 -39.70 -18.89 -27.38
CA ILE A 197 -39.89 -19.83 -26.28
C ILE A 197 -38.66 -19.76 -25.37
N GLU A 198 -38.89 -19.43 -24.11
CA GLU A 198 -37.87 -19.50 -23.06
C GLU A 198 -37.70 -20.96 -22.61
N ARG A 199 -36.44 -21.43 -22.61
CA ARG A 199 -36.10 -22.75 -22.08
C ARG A 199 -35.67 -22.59 -20.61
N VAL A 200 -36.21 -23.41 -19.71
CA VAL A 200 -35.92 -23.38 -18.27
C VAL A 200 -35.35 -24.72 -17.79
N GLY A 201 -34.81 -24.75 -16.57
CA GLY A 201 -34.29 -25.97 -15.92
C GLY A 201 -32.79 -26.21 -16.09
N TYR A 202 -32.05 -25.27 -16.69
CA TYR A 202 -30.59 -25.32 -16.79
C TYR A 202 -29.91 -25.30 -15.40
N SER A 203 -30.53 -24.61 -14.45
CA SER A 203 -30.09 -24.42 -13.06
C SER A 203 -30.55 -25.52 -12.11
N SER A 204 -31.16 -26.61 -12.60
CA SER A 204 -31.63 -27.72 -11.76
C SER A 204 -30.50 -28.36 -10.94
N ASP A 205 -29.29 -28.46 -11.52
CA ASP A 205 -28.07 -28.94 -10.87
C ASP A 205 -27.25 -27.84 -10.19
N PHE A 206 -27.77 -26.60 -10.12
CA PHE A 206 -27.05 -25.48 -9.53
C PHE A 206 -26.95 -25.63 -8.01
N LYS A 207 -25.73 -25.88 -7.52
CA LYS A 207 -25.45 -26.04 -6.08
C LYS A 207 -25.18 -24.70 -5.44
N ILE A 208 -26.13 -24.19 -4.67
CA ILE A 208 -25.95 -22.95 -3.91
C ILE A 208 -25.28 -23.27 -2.58
N HIS A 209 -24.19 -22.56 -2.30
CA HIS A 209 -23.51 -22.67 -1.01
C HIS A 209 -24.43 -22.16 0.13
N PRO A 210 -24.60 -22.90 1.25
CA PRO A 210 -25.54 -22.52 2.32
C PRO A 210 -25.27 -21.13 2.92
N ALA A 211 -24.01 -20.69 2.92
CA ALA A 211 -23.60 -19.39 3.44
C ALA A 211 -23.85 -18.21 2.47
N LEU A 212 -24.17 -18.45 1.18
CA LEU A 212 -24.22 -17.40 0.16
C LEU A 212 -25.19 -16.27 0.53
N SER A 213 -26.44 -16.62 0.87
CA SER A 213 -27.48 -15.63 1.17
C SER A 213 -27.16 -14.79 2.42
N ASN A 214 -26.67 -15.43 3.48
CA ASN A 214 -26.27 -14.74 4.71
C ASN A 214 -25.07 -13.82 4.49
N THR A 215 -24.09 -14.28 3.68
CA THR A 215 -22.88 -13.51 3.37
C THR A 215 -23.21 -12.31 2.48
N MET A 216 -24.06 -12.49 1.46
CA MET A 216 -24.56 -11.37 0.64
C MET A 216 -25.32 -10.35 1.49
N LYS A 217 -26.19 -10.80 2.40
CA LYS A 217 -26.92 -9.91 3.31
C LYS A 217 -25.99 -9.05 4.18
N GLN A 218 -24.88 -9.63 4.61
CA GLN A 218 -23.91 -8.97 5.46
C GLN A 218 -23.03 -7.96 4.70
N PHE A 219 -22.55 -8.33 3.51
CA PHE A 219 -21.52 -7.57 2.80
C PHE A 219 -22.05 -6.78 1.59
N ILE A 220 -23.29 -7.02 1.15
CA ILE A 220 -23.99 -6.24 0.12
C ILE A 220 -25.32 -5.68 0.69
N PRO A 221 -25.29 -4.88 1.77
CA PRO A 221 -26.51 -4.38 2.41
C PRO A 221 -27.30 -3.38 1.55
N SER A 222 -26.75 -2.90 0.43
CA SER A 222 -27.48 -2.00 -0.48
C SER A 222 -28.57 -2.68 -1.28
N LEU A 223 -28.54 -4.01 -1.38
CA LEU A 223 -29.55 -4.83 -2.06
C LEU A 223 -30.22 -5.77 -1.06
N ASN A 224 -31.47 -6.14 -1.35
CA ASN A 224 -32.06 -7.28 -0.64
C ASN A 224 -31.34 -8.57 -1.05
N PRO A 225 -31.15 -9.51 -0.12
CA PRO A 225 -30.61 -10.82 -0.45
C PRO A 225 -31.48 -11.49 -1.51
N MET A 226 -30.87 -11.95 -2.61
CA MET A 226 -31.58 -12.75 -3.61
C MET A 226 -32.00 -14.08 -2.97
N THR A 227 -33.25 -14.48 -3.20
CA THR A 227 -33.71 -15.82 -2.80
C THR A 227 -33.06 -16.87 -3.68
N GLU A 228 -32.95 -18.11 -3.20
CA GLU A 228 -32.47 -19.23 -4.00
C GLU A 228 -33.28 -19.40 -5.31
N SER A 229 -34.60 -19.24 -5.23
CA SER A 229 -35.47 -19.29 -6.41
C SER A 229 -35.09 -18.25 -7.45
N LEU A 230 -34.84 -17.00 -7.02
CA LEU A 230 -34.49 -15.90 -7.92
C LEU A 230 -33.11 -16.10 -8.56
N LEU A 231 -32.15 -16.67 -7.82
CA LEU A 231 -30.82 -17.01 -8.37
C LEU A 231 -30.93 -18.07 -9.46
N LYS A 232 -31.72 -19.13 -9.22
CA LYS A 232 -31.94 -20.20 -10.20
C LYS A 232 -32.62 -19.68 -11.46
N GLU A 233 -33.68 -18.89 -11.29
CA GLU A 233 -34.41 -18.27 -12.40
C GLU A 233 -33.50 -17.33 -13.22
N ASN A 234 -32.64 -16.52 -12.56
CA ASN A 234 -31.65 -15.69 -13.25
C ASN A 234 -30.67 -16.53 -14.09
N MET A 235 -30.17 -17.64 -13.52
CA MET A 235 -29.24 -18.51 -14.24
C MET A 235 -29.92 -19.24 -15.41
N ASP A 236 -31.17 -19.66 -15.27
CA ASP A 236 -31.94 -20.22 -16.38
C ASP A 236 -32.05 -19.22 -17.55
N TYR A 237 -32.36 -17.95 -17.25
CA TYR A 237 -32.48 -16.91 -18.26
C TYR A 237 -31.15 -16.64 -18.99
N GLU A 238 -30.05 -16.46 -18.24
CA GLU A 238 -28.72 -16.21 -18.80
C GLU A 238 -28.25 -17.37 -19.71
N LEU A 239 -28.49 -18.62 -19.28
CA LEU A 239 -28.11 -19.81 -20.05
C LEU A 239 -29.03 -20.04 -21.25
N HIS A 240 -30.31 -19.72 -21.14
CA HIS A 240 -31.23 -19.70 -22.27
C HIS A 240 -30.75 -18.73 -23.37
N LEU A 241 -30.41 -17.50 -23.00
CA LEU A 241 -29.88 -16.51 -23.94
C LEU A 241 -28.57 -16.97 -24.56
N LYS A 242 -27.68 -17.58 -23.78
CA LYS A 242 -26.42 -18.12 -24.28
C LYS A 242 -26.66 -19.16 -25.37
N GLU A 243 -27.55 -20.12 -25.16
CA GLU A 243 -27.85 -21.15 -26.17
C GLU A 243 -28.48 -20.52 -27.42
N TYR A 244 -29.38 -19.56 -27.26
CA TYR A 244 -29.93 -18.81 -28.39
C TYR A 244 -28.84 -18.07 -29.18
N TYR A 245 -27.93 -17.35 -28.50
CA TYR A 245 -26.81 -16.67 -29.17
C TYR A 245 -25.87 -17.68 -29.84
N LYS A 246 -25.69 -18.87 -29.28
CA LYS A 246 -24.91 -19.94 -29.90
C LYS A 246 -25.54 -20.41 -31.21
N GLU A 247 -26.86 -20.53 -31.27
CA GLU A 247 -27.59 -20.84 -32.51
C GLU A 247 -27.43 -19.72 -33.55
N VAL A 248 -27.58 -18.45 -33.14
CA VAL A 248 -27.38 -17.26 -34.00
C VAL A 248 -25.96 -17.19 -34.57
N LEU A 249 -24.96 -17.25 -33.69
CA LEU A 249 -23.55 -17.18 -34.06
C LEU A 249 -23.10 -18.41 -34.86
N GLY A 250 -23.70 -19.57 -34.63
CA GLY A 250 -23.47 -20.78 -35.42
C GLY A 250 -23.92 -20.62 -36.88
N LYS A 251 -25.05 -19.95 -37.12
CA LYS A 251 -25.56 -19.67 -38.48
C LYS A 251 -24.71 -18.63 -39.21
N ILE A 252 -24.34 -17.54 -38.53
CA ILE A 252 -23.54 -16.46 -39.13
C ILE A 252 -22.05 -16.86 -39.28
N ASN A 253 -21.53 -17.62 -38.31
CA ASN A 253 -20.15 -18.12 -38.20
C ASN A 253 -19.05 -17.03 -38.32
N PRO A 254 -19.11 -15.95 -37.51
CA PRO A 254 -18.09 -14.91 -37.53
C PRO A 254 -16.77 -15.39 -36.94
N LYS A 255 -15.70 -14.65 -37.23
CA LYS A 255 -14.37 -14.81 -36.62
C LYS A 255 -14.18 -13.87 -35.44
N ILE A 256 -14.73 -12.66 -35.51
CA ILE A 256 -14.57 -11.60 -34.51
C ILE A 256 -15.93 -10.93 -34.24
N ILE A 257 -16.19 -10.61 -32.98
CA ILE A 257 -17.32 -9.78 -32.54
C ILE A 257 -16.78 -8.59 -31.75
N PHE A 258 -17.14 -7.38 -32.19
CA PHE A 258 -16.91 -6.14 -31.47
C PHE A 258 -18.14 -5.74 -30.65
N LEU A 259 -17.93 -5.29 -29.42
CA LEU A 259 -18.95 -5.00 -28.42
C LEU A 259 -18.86 -3.55 -27.94
N TYR A 260 -20.02 -2.92 -27.76
CA TYR A 260 -20.19 -1.60 -27.13
C TYR A 260 -21.42 -1.71 -26.21
N ALA A 261 -21.36 -2.16 -24.95
CA ALA A 261 -20.31 -2.51 -24.00
C ALA A 261 -20.45 -3.97 -23.54
N PHE A 262 -19.38 -4.62 -23.05
CA PHE A 262 -19.42 -6.05 -22.73
C PHE A 262 -20.37 -6.46 -21.59
N HIS A 263 -20.61 -5.59 -20.61
CA HIS A 263 -21.36 -5.94 -19.38
C HIS A 263 -22.84 -6.24 -19.60
N TYR A 264 -23.39 -5.92 -20.78
CA TYR A 264 -24.74 -6.31 -21.19
C TYR A 264 -24.78 -7.57 -22.07
N ASN A 265 -23.63 -8.22 -22.31
CA ASN A 265 -23.46 -9.24 -23.33
C ASN A 265 -22.80 -10.53 -22.82
N ALA A 266 -22.78 -10.79 -21.51
CA ALA A 266 -22.16 -11.99 -20.93
C ALA A 266 -22.60 -13.32 -21.59
N PRO A 267 -23.91 -13.58 -21.81
CA PRO A 267 -24.34 -14.79 -22.51
C PRO A 267 -23.80 -14.91 -23.95
N LEU A 268 -23.75 -13.79 -24.67
CA LEU A 268 -23.23 -13.74 -26.04
C LEU A 268 -21.73 -14.01 -26.08
N ILE A 269 -20.98 -13.42 -25.15
CA ILE A 269 -19.53 -13.63 -25.04
C ILE A 269 -19.23 -15.09 -24.69
N SER A 270 -19.98 -15.68 -23.74
CA SER A 270 -19.86 -17.10 -23.38
C SER A 270 -20.21 -18.01 -24.55
N ALA A 271 -21.23 -17.68 -25.35
CA ALA A 271 -21.57 -18.41 -26.57
C ALA A 271 -20.46 -18.32 -27.63
N ALA A 272 -19.88 -17.12 -27.82
CA ALA A 272 -18.76 -16.89 -28.73
C ALA A 272 -17.53 -17.71 -28.32
N ASP A 273 -17.23 -17.78 -27.02
CA ASP A 273 -16.12 -18.57 -26.49
C ASP A 273 -16.28 -20.07 -26.77
N GLU A 274 -17.48 -20.63 -26.59
CA GLU A 274 -17.80 -22.02 -26.91
C GLU A 274 -17.70 -22.35 -28.40
N LEU A 275 -17.84 -21.34 -29.27
CA LEU A 275 -17.68 -21.48 -30.72
C LEU A 275 -16.26 -21.14 -31.21
N GLY A 276 -15.36 -20.72 -30.31
CA GLY A 276 -14.00 -20.31 -30.65
C GLY A 276 -13.93 -18.99 -31.43
N ILE A 277 -14.92 -18.12 -31.23
CA ILE A 277 -15.03 -16.79 -31.85
C ILE A 277 -14.33 -15.77 -30.94
N LEU A 278 -13.59 -14.84 -31.54
CA LEU A 278 -12.88 -13.79 -30.81
C LEU A 278 -13.83 -12.64 -30.44
N THR A 279 -13.73 -12.12 -29.22
CA THR A 279 -14.58 -11.03 -28.71
C THR A 279 -13.73 -9.83 -28.28
N VAL A 280 -14.18 -8.62 -28.64
CA VAL A 280 -13.46 -7.37 -28.40
C VAL A 280 -14.40 -6.32 -27.83
N ASP A 281 -14.15 -5.84 -26.61
CA ASP A 281 -14.85 -4.68 -26.03
C ASP A 281 -14.22 -3.38 -26.54
N ILE A 282 -15.02 -2.55 -27.21
CA ILE A 282 -14.62 -1.22 -27.65
C ILE A 282 -14.75 -0.27 -26.48
N GLN A 283 -13.67 0.44 -26.14
CA GLN A 283 -13.71 1.47 -25.10
C GLN A 283 -14.73 2.56 -25.46
N HIS A 284 -15.58 2.87 -24.49
CA HIS A 284 -16.75 3.76 -24.62
C HIS A 284 -16.91 4.73 -23.43
N GLY A 285 -15.84 4.90 -22.67
CA GLY A 285 -15.76 5.72 -21.48
C GLY A 285 -14.43 5.50 -20.76
N LEU A 286 -14.29 6.09 -19.57
CA LEU A 286 -13.12 5.86 -18.72
C LEU A 286 -13.09 4.41 -18.23
N GLN A 287 -11.97 3.71 -18.46
CA GLN A 287 -11.75 2.33 -17.99
C GLN A 287 -10.71 2.28 -16.88
N VAL A 288 -10.59 3.36 -16.10
CA VAL A 288 -9.59 3.58 -15.05
C VAL A 288 -10.23 4.06 -13.75
N GLY A 289 -9.42 4.24 -12.71
CA GLY A 289 -9.87 4.79 -11.44
C GLY A 289 -10.79 3.82 -10.71
N TRP A 290 -11.94 4.30 -10.26
CA TRP A 290 -12.89 3.46 -9.53
C TRP A 290 -13.82 2.61 -10.43
N ASN A 291 -13.78 2.75 -11.77
CA ASN A 291 -14.80 2.12 -12.63
C ASN A 291 -14.92 0.59 -12.40
N PRO A 292 -16.02 0.11 -11.80
CA PRO A 292 -16.13 -1.27 -11.30
C PRO A 292 -16.34 -2.32 -12.40
N LEU A 293 -16.60 -1.88 -13.64
CA LEU A 293 -16.63 -2.76 -14.81
C LEU A 293 -15.24 -3.23 -15.23
N TYR A 294 -14.23 -2.41 -14.97
CA TYR A 294 -12.88 -2.58 -15.50
C TYR A 294 -11.83 -2.71 -14.39
N THR A 295 -12.28 -2.78 -13.13
CA THR A 295 -11.45 -2.87 -11.92
C THR A 295 -11.94 -3.98 -10.99
N ASN A 296 -11.07 -4.41 -10.08
CA ASN A 296 -11.39 -5.33 -8.98
C ASN A 296 -11.89 -6.72 -9.42
N TYR A 297 -11.15 -7.41 -10.30
CA TYR A 297 -11.38 -8.82 -10.65
C TYR A 297 -10.38 -9.76 -9.95
N ASP A 298 -10.04 -9.50 -8.69
CA ASP A 298 -9.09 -10.31 -7.91
C ASP A 298 -9.55 -11.75 -7.75
N GLU A 299 -10.85 -12.00 -7.78
CA GLU A 299 -11.41 -13.34 -7.71
C GLU A 299 -11.16 -14.15 -8.98
N MET A 300 -10.91 -13.50 -10.13
CA MET A 300 -10.89 -14.15 -11.43
C MET A 300 -9.88 -15.32 -11.48
N PRO A 301 -10.26 -16.49 -11.99
CA PRO A 301 -9.35 -17.60 -12.15
C PRO A 301 -8.40 -17.34 -13.33
N LEU A 302 -7.28 -18.05 -13.35
CA LEU A 302 -6.18 -17.81 -14.28
C LEU A 302 -6.59 -18.06 -15.73
N GLU A 303 -7.36 -19.12 -15.95
CA GLU A 303 -7.98 -19.45 -17.23
C GLU A 303 -8.97 -18.40 -17.74
N GLY A 304 -9.31 -17.41 -16.90
CA GLY A 304 -10.28 -16.37 -17.20
C GLY A 304 -11.73 -16.84 -17.08
N TYR A 305 -12.66 -15.93 -17.36
CA TYR A 305 -14.09 -16.21 -17.40
C TYR A 305 -14.58 -16.22 -18.85
N PRO A 306 -15.32 -17.26 -19.30
CA PRO A 306 -15.92 -17.30 -20.64
C PRO A 306 -16.84 -16.13 -20.96
N GLU A 307 -17.42 -15.48 -19.95
CA GLU A 307 -18.36 -14.37 -20.06
C GLU A 307 -17.69 -13.00 -20.21
N ILE A 308 -16.36 -12.93 -20.13
CA ILE A 308 -15.56 -11.70 -20.24
C ILE A 308 -14.84 -11.68 -21.62
N PRO A 309 -14.74 -10.52 -22.30
CA PRO A 309 -14.12 -10.43 -23.63
C PRO A 309 -12.68 -10.91 -23.69
N ASP A 310 -12.25 -11.44 -24.83
CA ASP A 310 -10.84 -11.80 -25.06
C ASP A 310 -9.95 -10.54 -25.02
N TYR A 311 -10.43 -9.46 -25.64
CA TYR A 311 -9.69 -8.22 -25.71
C TYR A 311 -10.49 -7.00 -25.27
N PHE A 312 -9.83 -6.10 -24.52
CA PHE A 312 -10.29 -4.74 -24.23
C PHE A 312 -9.53 -3.79 -25.14
N ALA A 313 -10.21 -3.26 -26.15
CA ALA A 313 -9.62 -2.31 -27.08
C ALA A 313 -9.63 -0.91 -26.44
N VAL A 314 -8.43 -0.37 -26.17
CA VAL A 314 -8.23 0.85 -25.38
C VAL A 314 -7.56 1.99 -26.16
N TRP A 315 -7.86 3.22 -25.77
CA TRP A 315 -7.43 4.44 -26.44
C TRP A 315 -5.96 4.78 -26.16
N GLY A 316 -5.48 4.51 -24.95
CA GLY A 316 -4.16 4.94 -24.49
C GLY A 316 -3.54 4.02 -23.44
N GLU A 317 -2.32 4.39 -23.01
CA GLU A 317 -1.51 3.62 -22.07
C GLU A 317 -2.13 3.55 -20.67
N LYS A 318 -2.84 4.60 -20.26
CA LYS A 318 -3.49 4.68 -18.95
C LYS A 318 -4.51 3.56 -18.76
N GLU A 319 -5.42 3.39 -19.71
CA GLU A 319 -6.41 2.31 -19.70
C GLU A 319 -5.78 0.94 -19.93
N PHE A 320 -4.79 0.85 -20.82
CA PHE A 320 -4.05 -0.39 -21.05
C PHE A 320 -3.49 -0.95 -19.74
N ASN A 321 -2.79 -0.09 -19.00
CA ASN A 321 -2.21 -0.46 -17.72
C ASN A 321 -3.29 -0.79 -16.70
N ASN A 322 -4.37 -0.01 -16.60
CA ASN A 322 -5.45 -0.30 -15.65
C ASN A 322 -6.06 -1.69 -15.88
N ILE A 323 -6.42 -2.03 -17.12
CA ILE A 323 -6.98 -3.34 -17.45
C ILE A 323 -5.97 -4.46 -17.14
N ARG A 324 -4.70 -4.29 -17.54
CA ARG A 324 -3.63 -5.27 -17.28
C ARG A 324 -3.44 -5.57 -15.79
N TYR A 325 -3.60 -4.58 -14.93
CA TYR A 325 -3.48 -4.74 -13.47
C TYR A 325 -4.78 -5.20 -12.79
N SER A 326 -5.92 -4.88 -13.39
CA SER A 326 -7.24 -5.14 -12.81
C SER A 326 -7.79 -6.52 -13.15
N ILE A 327 -7.37 -7.08 -14.29
CA ILE A 327 -7.86 -8.35 -14.82
C ILE A 327 -6.71 -9.37 -14.85
N PRO A 328 -6.57 -10.22 -13.82
CA PRO A 328 -5.42 -11.11 -13.65
C PRO A 328 -5.56 -12.40 -14.47
N SER A 329 -5.73 -12.28 -15.79
CA SER A 329 -5.86 -13.43 -16.70
C SER A 329 -4.94 -13.29 -17.91
N GLU A 330 -4.47 -14.41 -18.45
CA GLU A 330 -3.78 -14.45 -19.75
C GLU A 330 -4.77 -14.41 -20.93
N LYS A 331 -6.01 -14.86 -20.72
CA LYS A 331 -7.05 -14.87 -21.74
C LYS A 331 -7.54 -13.46 -22.08
N HIS A 332 -7.71 -12.63 -21.06
CA HIS A 332 -8.32 -11.30 -21.17
C HIS A 332 -7.23 -10.23 -21.18
N GLN A 333 -6.98 -9.61 -22.33
CA GLN A 333 -5.89 -8.65 -22.49
C GLN A 333 -6.36 -7.27 -22.97
N PRO A 334 -5.72 -6.18 -22.52
CA PRO A 334 -5.85 -4.90 -23.20
C PRO A 334 -5.07 -4.89 -24.52
N ILE A 335 -5.59 -4.18 -25.51
CA ILE A 335 -4.95 -3.94 -26.80
C ILE A 335 -5.15 -2.49 -27.23
N TYR A 336 -4.15 -1.88 -27.86
CA TYR A 336 -4.27 -0.50 -28.33
C TYR A 336 -5.13 -0.42 -29.59
N MET A 337 -6.17 0.40 -29.54
CA MET A 337 -6.98 0.76 -30.71
C MET A 337 -6.82 2.23 -31.12
N GLY A 338 -6.31 3.07 -30.21
CA GLY A 338 -6.22 4.51 -30.42
C GLY A 338 -7.60 5.19 -30.47
N ALA A 339 -7.68 6.35 -31.13
CA ALA A 339 -8.90 7.14 -31.22
C ALA A 339 -9.32 7.59 -32.63
N PRO A 340 -9.52 6.65 -33.58
CA PRO A 340 -9.84 7.01 -34.97
C PRO A 340 -11.17 7.76 -35.12
N TRP A 341 -12.09 7.64 -34.17
CA TRP A 341 -13.33 8.41 -34.22
C TRP A 341 -13.10 9.91 -34.05
N LEU A 342 -12.13 10.34 -33.24
CA LEU A 342 -11.87 11.76 -33.00
C LEU A 342 -11.36 12.45 -34.27
N GLU A 343 -10.47 11.78 -35.02
CA GLU A 343 -10.01 12.26 -36.34
C GLU A 343 -11.13 12.38 -37.34
N LYS A 344 -12.04 11.41 -37.33
CA LYS A 344 -13.16 11.41 -38.26
C LYS A 344 -14.17 12.51 -37.91
N ILE A 345 -14.48 12.66 -36.62
CA ILE A 345 -15.44 13.65 -36.13
C ILE A 345 -14.92 15.08 -36.32
N LYS A 346 -13.61 15.34 -36.20
CA LYS A 346 -12.99 16.65 -36.52
C LYS A 346 -13.39 17.18 -37.90
N LYS A 347 -13.59 16.27 -38.86
CA LYS A 347 -13.92 16.57 -40.26
C LYS A 347 -15.41 16.71 -40.54
N ILE A 348 -16.28 16.40 -39.57
CA ILE A 348 -17.72 16.60 -39.72
C ILE A 348 -18.00 18.12 -39.73
N PRO A 349 -18.73 18.65 -40.74
CA PRO A 349 -19.17 20.05 -40.77
C PRO A 349 -19.97 20.42 -39.52
N SER A 350 -20.00 21.70 -39.16
CA SER A 350 -20.75 22.13 -37.97
C SER A 350 -22.20 22.40 -38.33
N SER A 351 -23.12 21.86 -37.53
CA SER A 351 -24.56 22.11 -37.62
C SER A 351 -25.01 23.31 -36.77
N ILE A 352 -24.07 24.07 -36.19
CA ILE A 352 -24.38 25.25 -35.35
C ILE A 352 -24.86 26.41 -36.24
N SER A 353 -25.98 27.02 -35.88
CA SER A 353 -26.61 28.14 -36.57
C SER A 353 -25.71 29.38 -36.63
N GLU A 354 -25.83 30.18 -37.69
CA GLU A 354 -25.03 31.42 -37.86
C GLU A 354 -25.16 32.37 -36.66
N GLY A 355 -26.33 32.42 -36.02
CA GLY A 355 -26.56 33.24 -34.83
C GLY A 355 -25.66 32.85 -33.67
N ILE A 356 -25.66 31.57 -33.28
CA ILE A 356 -24.79 31.07 -32.20
C ILE A 356 -23.32 31.13 -32.60
N LEU A 357 -23.03 30.76 -33.86
CA LEU A 357 -21.67 30.72 -34.38
C LEU A 357 -21.03 32.11 -34.40
N SER A 358 -21.82 33.18 -34.64
CA SER A 358 -21.35 34.57 -34.55
C SER A 358 -20.91 34.95 -33.14
N VAL A 359 -21.58 34.45 -32.09
CA VAL A 359 -21.20 34.69 -30.68
C VAL A 359 -19.99 33.86 -30.30
N LEU A 360 -19.96 32.57 -30.67
CA LEU A 360 -18.83 31.67 -30.40
C LEU A 360 -17.56 32.09 -31.15
N SER A 361 -17.69 32.75 -32.30
CA SER A 361 -16.56 33.23 -33.11
C SER A 361 -16.17 34.68 -32.82
N ASP A 362 -16.82 35.35 -31.87
CA ASP A 362 -16.51 36.74 -31.53
C ASP A 362 -15.10 36.83 -30.90
N ASP A 363 -14.23 37.63 -31.51
CA ASP A 363 -12.83 37.82 -31.11
C ASP A 363 -12.69 38.66 -29.84
N LYS A 364 -13.75 39.34 -29.37
CA LYS A 364 -13.71 40.06 -28.09
C LYS A 364 -13.53 39.11 -26.89
N TYR A 365 -13.89 37.84 -27.06
CA TYR A 365 -13.76 36.83 -26.03
C TYR A 365 -12.45 36.06 -26.20
N GLU A 366 -11.46 36.39 -25.35
CA GLU A 366 -10.19 35.70 -25.28
C GLU A 366 -10.37 34.26 -24.76
N HIS A 367 -11.16 34.11 -23.70
CA HIS A 367 -11.45 32.79 -23.10
C HIS A 367 -12.90 32.42 -23.35
N LYS A 368 -13.11 31.28 -24.00
CA LYS A 368 -14.43 30.69 -24.30
C LYS A 368 -14.54 29.39 -23.53
N ILE A 369 -15.24 29.45 -22.41
CA ILE A 369 -15.22 28.43 -21.37
C ILE A 369 -16.51 27.62 -21.41
N LEU A 370 -16.42 26.33 -21.69
CA LEU A 370 -17.56 25.41 -21.70
C LEU A 370 -17.75 24.74 -20.33
N ILE A 371 -18.83 25.05 -19.63
CA ILE A 371 -19.27 24.31 -18.45
C ILE A 371 -20.15 23.14 -18.88
N VAL A 372 -19.71 21.93 -18.57
CA VAL A 372 -20.45 20.70 -18.88
C VAL A 372 -21.15 20.19 -17.62
N MET A 373 -22.45 20.45 -17.56
CA MET A 373 -23.30 19.98 -16.47
C MET A 373 -23.37 18.44 -16.47
N GLN A 374 -23.49 17.87 -15.27
CA GLN A 374 -23.74 16.44 -15.07
C GLN A 374 -25.23 16.20 -14.78
N ASN A 375 -25.61 14.98 -14.38
CA ASN A 375 -27.00 14.61 -14.04
C ASN A 375 -27.50 15.19 -12.70
N GLN A 376 -27.05 16.38 -12.35
CA GLN A 376 -27.30 17.01 -11.05
C GLN A 376 -28.64 17.73 -11.03
N LYS A 377 -29.28 17.79 -9.87
CA LYS A 377 -30.58 18.47 -9.68
C LYS A 377 -30.47 19.96 -9.41
N THR A 378 -29.29 20.43 -9.05
CA THR A 378 -29.02 21.82 -8.68
C THR A 378 -27.69 22.24 -9.26
N ILE A 379 -27.56 23.50 -9.65
CA ILE A 379 -26.28 24.05 -10.12
C ILE A 379 -25.25 24.04 -8.98
N PRO A 380 -24.06 23.43 -9.18
CA PRO A 380 -22.95 23.52 -8.25
C PRO A 380 -22.65 24.96 -7.86
N LYS A 381 -22.49 25.18 -6.55
CA LYS A 381 -22.15 26.50 -6.02
C LYS A 381 -20.89 27.06 -6.70
N ILE A 382 -19.89 26.21 -6.94
CA ILE A 382 -18.64 26.61 -7.58
C ILE A 382 -18.86 27.24 -8.98
N TYR A 383 -19.84 26.79 -9.75
CA TYR A 383 -20.12 27.32 -11.08
C TYR A 383 -20.72 28.73 -11.02
N ARG A 384 -21.64 28.97 -10.08
CA ARG A 384 -22.14 30.33 -9.83
C ARG A 384 -21.04 31.25 -9.32
N ASP A 385 -20.31 30.78 -8.31
CA ASP A 385 -19.27 31.58 -7.66
C ASP A 385 -18.19 32.02 -8.65
N ILE A 386 -17.78 31.17 -9.60
CA ILE A 386 -16.76 31.54 -10.60
C ILE A 386 -17.30 32.50 -11.67
N ILE A 387 -18.55 32.32 -12.11
CA ILE A 387 -19.18 33.20 -13.12
C ILE A 387 -19.40 34.60 -12.52
N ASP A 388 -19.91 34.67 -11.29
CA ASP A 388 -20.17 35.93 -10.57
C ASP A 388 -18.88 36.65 -10.18
N ALA A 389 -17.82 35.92 -9.81
CA ALA A 389 -16.53 36.50 -9.46
C ALA A 389 -15.75 37.02 -10.68
N THR A 390 -16.09 36.57 -11.88
CA THR A 390 -15.43 36.97 -13.13
C THR A 390 -15.93 38.34 -13.57
N LYS A 391 -15.11 39.37 -13.34
CA LYS A 391 -15.34 40.76 -13.80
C LYS A 391 -14.79 41.05 -15.21
N ASN A 392 -14.14 40.07 -15.82
CA ASN A 392 -13.48 40.22 -17.12
C ASN A 392 -14.51 40.10 -18.25
N GLU A 393 -14.71 41.18 -19.01
CA GLU A 393 -15.66 41.22 -20.13
C GLU A 393 -15.21 40.35 -21.33
N ASN A 394 -13.95 39.92 -21.36
CA ASN A 394 -13.35 39.10 -22.42
C ASN A 394 -13.56 37.59 -22.21
N ILE A 395 -14.38 37.17 -21.25
CA ILE A 395 -14.71 35.75 -21.02
C ILE A 395 -16.15 35.46 -21.44
N LEU A 396 -16.34 34.45 -22.29
CA LEU A 396 -17.64 33.89 -22.64
C LEU A 396 -17.86 32.57 -21.91
N TRP A 397 -18.93 32.51 -21.12
CA TRP A 397 -19.38 31.30 -20.44
C TRP A 397 -20.40 30.57 -21.29
N VAL A 398 -20.02 29.41 -21.82
CA VAL A 398 -20.91 28.54 -22.59
C VAL A 398 -21.40 27.43 -21.68
N ILE A 399 -22.72 27.30 -21.51
CA ILE A 399 -23.31 26.29 -20.63
C ILE A 399 -23.95 25.20 -21.47
N ARG A 400 -23.65 23.95 -21.13
CA ARG A 400 -24.32 22.79 -21.70
C ARG A 400 -24.92 21.90 -20.63
N HIS A 401 -26.22 21.64 -20.74
CA HIS A 401 -26.94 20.73 -19.86
C HIS A 401 -26.61 19.26 -20.16
N HIS A 402 -26.69 18.43 -19.13
CA HIS A 402 -26.78 16.99 -19.34
C HIS A 402 -28.20 16.65 -19.84
N PRO A 403 -28.40 15.69 -20.76
CA PRO A 403 -29.73 15.29 -21.26
C PRO A 403 -30.75 14.78 -20.22
N LYS A 404 -30.33 14.67 -18.95
CA LYS A 404 -31.12 14.18 -17.80
C LYS A 404 -31.12 15.19 -16.64
N CYS A 405 -30.60 16.38 -16.88
CA CYS A 405 -30.61 17.49 -15.96
C CYS A 405 -31.98 18.19 -16.04
N GLU A 406 -32.42 18.79 -14.93
CA GLU A 406 -33.53 19.75 -15.00
C GLU A 406 -33.08 20.97 -15.83
N PRO A 407 -33.95 21.55 -16.66
CA PRO A 407 -33.60 22.70 -17.47
C PRO A 407 -33.33 23.93 -16.59
N PHE A 408 -32.18 24.57 -16.78
CA PHE A 408 -31.84 25.84 -16.13
C PHE A 408 -31.83 26.98 -17.14
N SER A 409 -32.00 28.21 -16.65
CA SER A 409 -31.89 29.46 -17.38
C SER A 409 -30.54 30.12 -17.14
N SER A 410 -30.13 31.06 -17.99
CA SER A 410 -28.91 31.84 -17.78
C SER A 410 -28.90 32.59 -16.44
N SER A 411 -30.06 33.08 -15.99
CA SER A 411 -30.20 33.74 -14.68
C SER A 411 -29.95 32.82 -13.47
N ASP A 412 -30.06 31.50 -13.63
CA ASP A 412 -29.76 30.55 -12.56
C ASP A 412 -28.25 30.38 -12.35
N PHE A 413 -27.44 30.72 -13.36
CA PHE A 413 -25.98 30.71 -13.30
C PHE A 413 -25.41 32.05 -12.83
N SER A 414 -25.98 33.16 -13.28
CA SER A 414 -25.64 34.51 -12.79
C SER A 414 -26.73 35.52 -13.11
N THR A 415 -26.98 36.45 -12.20
CA THR A 415 -27.82 37.64 -12.45
C THR A 415 -27.00 38.90 -12.71
N VAL A 416 -25.68 38.83 -12.54
CA VAL A 416 -24.75 39.96 -12.64
C VAL A 416 -23.93 39.89 -13.94
N ASN A 417 -23.50 38.69 -14.34
CA ASN A 417 -22.71 38.47 -15.54
C ASN A 417 -23.62 38.17 -16.74
N LYS A 418 -23.52 39.01 -17.79
CA LYS A 418 -24.33 38.88 -19.01
C LYS A 418 -23.67 38.05 -20.11
N ASN A 419 -22.40 37.68 -19.96
CA ASN A 419 -21.66 36.88 -20.94
C ASN A 419 -21.89 35.37 -20.75
N VAL A 420 -23.14 34.97 -20.55
CA VAL A 420 -23.55 33.57 -20.38
C VAL A 420 -24.38 33.16 -21.58
N LEU A 421 -23.82 32.27 -22.39
CA LEU A 421 -24.48 31.67 -23.54
C LEU A 421 -25.04 30.30 -23.15
N LEU A 422 -26.37 30.20 -23.15
CA LEU A 422 -27.13 28.99 -22.85
C LEU A 422 -28.28 28.92 -23.86
N ASP A 423 -28.28 27.88 -24.69
CA ASP A 423 -29.27 27.70 -25.75
C ASP A 423 -29.56 26.20 -25.95
N ALA A 424 -30.79 25.86 -26.33
CA ALA A 424 -31.19 24.48 -26.62
C ALA A 424 -30.36 23.85 -27.76
N GLU A 425 -29.90 24.67 -28.71
CA GLU A 425 -29.03 24.22 -29.78
C GLU A 425 -27.68 23.72 -29.23
N ILE A 426 -27.09 24.41 -28.24
CA ILE A 426 -25.82 24.01 -27.58
C ILE A 426 -25.96 22.65 -26.88
N ASP A 427 -27.13 22.38 -26.32
CA ASP A 427 -27.45 21.10 -25.69
C ASP A 427 -27.53 19.95 -26.71
N SER A 428 -27.91 20.27 -27.96
CA SER A 428 -28.17 19.30 -29.02
C SER A 428 -26.97 19.00 -29.94
N VAL A 429 -26.07 19.96 -30.17
CA VAL A 429 -24.93 19.78 -31.10
C VAL A 429 -23.85 18.85 -30.55
N LEU A 430 -22.92 18.36 -31.38
CA LEU A 430 -21.84 17.51 -30.87
C LEU A 430 -20.79 18.31 -30.10
N PHE A 431 -20.24 17.71 -29.03
CA PHE A 431 -19.17 18.36 -28.26
C PHE A 431 -17.97 18.75 -29.14
N SER A 432 -17.60 17.88 -30.08
CA SER A 432 -16.54 18.12 -31.05
C SER A 432 -16.75 19.33 -31.96
N GLU A 433 -18.00 19.75 -32.17
CA GLU A 433 -18.30 20.96 -32.92
C GLU A 433 -18.07 22.20 -32.06
N LEU A 434 -18.51 22.15 -30.79
CA LEU A 434 -18.22 23.19 -29.81
C LEU A 434 -16.71 23.34 -29.59
N PHE A 435 -15.98 22.22 -29.53
CA PHE A 435 -14.52 22.19 -29.33
C PHE A 435 -13.71 22.96 -30.39
N LYS A 436 -14.29 23.27 -31.55
CA LYS A 436 -13.64 24.13 -32.55
C LYS A 436 -13.56 25.59 -32.11
N TYR A 437 -14.41 26.00 -31.16
CA TYR A 437 -14.59 27.39 -30.72
C TYR A 437 -14.33 27.59 -29.21
N ILE A 438 -14.07 26.52 -28.48
CA ILE A 438 -13.84 26.51 -27.03
C ILE A 438 -12.35 26.26 -26.77
N ASN A 439 -11.78 26.96 -25.77
CA ASN A 439 -10.39 26.78 -25.36
C ASN A 439 -10.23 26.22 -23.93
N ILE A 440 -11.29 26.27 -23.11
CA ILE A 440 -11.31 25.69 -21.76
C ILE A 440 -12.62 24.93 -21.53
N THR A 441 -12.57 23.74 -20.92
CA THR A 441 -13.75 23.07 -20.36
C THR A 441 -13.70 23.00 -18.83
N ILE A 442 -14.87 23.08 -18.19
CA ILE A 442 -15.04 22.86 -16.76
C ILE A 442 -16.10 21.78 -16.55
N SER A 443 -15.78 20.75 -15.77
CA SER A 443 -16.74 19.73 -15.37
C SER A 443 -16.38 19.10 -14.03
N GLU A 444 -17.29 18.31 -13.45
CA GLU A 444 -16.98 17.51 -12.26
C GLU A 444 -16.00 16.34 -12.53
N GLY A 445 -15.48 16.18 -13.76
CA GLY A 445 -14.62 15.06 -14.15
C GLY A 445 -15.24 14.17 -15.23
N SER A 446 -15.86 14.78 -16.24
CA SER A 446 -16.46 14.05 -17.36
C SER A 446 -15.41 13.31 -18.19
N ALA A 447 -15.74 12.12 -18.72
CA ALA A 447 -14.93 11.40 -19.73
C ALA A 447 -14.61 12.27 -20.96
N LEU A 448 -15.47 13.27 -21.21
CA LEU A 448 -15.30 14.27 -22.25
C LEU A 448 -13.97 15.03 -22.16
N ALA A 449 -13.41 15.23 -20.97
CA ALA A 449 -12.15 15.97 -20.81
C ALA A 449 -11.00 15.34 -21.62
N VAL A 450 -11.00 14.00 -21.74
CA VAL A 450 -10.04 13.27 -22.57
C VAL A 450 -10.27 13.56 -24.05
N GLU A 451 -11.53 13.57 -24.50
CA GLU A 451 -11.89 13.94 -25.88
C GLU A 451 -11.50 15.40 -26.18
N ALA A 452 -11.77 16.34 -25.26
CA ALA A 452 -11.44 17.76 -25.41
C ALA A 452 -9.92 17.99 -25.51
N SER A 453 -9.13 17.23 -24.75
CA SER A 453 -7.66 17.27 -24.83
C SER A 453 -7.15 16.93 -26.23
N TYR A 454 -7.85 16.07 -26.97
CA TYR A 454 -7.51 15.77 -28.36
C TYR A 454 -7.65 16.97 -29.32
N PHE A 455 -8.45 17.97 -28.93
CA PHE A 455 -8.63 19.23 -29.64
C PHE A 455 -7.69 20.34 -29.11
N GLY A 456 -6.80 20.02 -28.17
CA GLY A 456 -5.90 20.99 -27.54
C GLY A 456 -6.60 21.90 -26.53
N ILE A 457 -7.76 21.49 -26.02
CA ILE A 457 -8.55 22.24 -25.05
C ILE A 457 -8.06 21.92 -23.64
N ILE A 458 -7.97 22.96 -22.82
CA ILE A 458 -7.58 22.84 -21.41
C ILE A 458 -8.77 22.36 -20.58
N ASN A 459 -8.52 21.44 -19.65
CA ASN A 459 -9.58 20.84 -18.85
C ASN A 459 -9.42 21.18 -17.37
N ILE A 460 -10.49 21.72 -16.79
CA ILE A 460 -10.60 22.01 -15.36
C ILE A 460 -11.61 21.05 -14.76
N VAL A 461 -11.17 20.28 -13.76
CA VAL A 461 -12.04 19.40 -12.97
C VAL A 461 -12.42 20.08 -11.66
N THR A 462 -13.66 19.91 -11.20
CA THR A 462 -14.16 20.55 -9.96
C THR A 462 -14.50 19.57 -8.84
N SER A 463 -14.72 18.29 -9.15
CA SER A 463 -15.04 17.29 -8.14
C SER A 463 -13.82 16.48 -7.74
N LYS A 464 -13.80 16.06 -6.46
CA LYS A 464 -12.77 15.15 -5.94
C LYS A 464 -12.73 13.82 -6.71
N MET A 465 -13.89 13.29 -7.09
CA MET A 465 -13.96 12.07 -7.90
C MET A 465 -13.37 12.27 -9.29
N GLY A 466 -13.54 13.46 -9.88
CA GLY A 466 -12.90 13.83 -11.14
C GLY A 466 -11.39 13.85 -11.03
N VAL A 467 -10.87 14.45 -9.95
CA VAL A 467 -9.43 14.45 -9.66
C VAL A 467 -8.91 13.02 -9.46
N GLU A 468 -9.63 12.17 -8.70
CA GLU A 468 -9.25 10.76 -8.52
C GLU A 468 -9.14 10.02 -9.87
N ASN A 469 -10.08 10.25 -10.80
CA ASN A 469 -10.07 9.63 -12.13
C ASN A 469 -8.97 10.20 -13.06
N TYR A 470 -8.56 11.43 -12.85
CA TYR A 470 -7.59 12.17 -13.68
C TYR A 470 -6.32 12.57 -12.93
N GLN A 471 -5.96 11.81 -11.88
CA GLN A 471 -4.89 12.20 -10.97
C GLN A 471 -3.57 12.36 -11.72
N LYS A 472 -3.24 11.41 -12.61
CA LYS A 472 -2.04 11.47 -13.46
C LYS A 472 -2.02 12.77 -14.28
N GLU A 473 -3.13 13.11 -14.90
CA GLU A 473 -3.25 14.31 -15.73
C GLU A 473 -3.16 15.60 -14.90
N VAL A 474 -3.69 15.61 -13.68
CA VAL A 474 -3.54 16.76 -12.76
C VAL A 474 -2.09 16.91 -12.29
N ASP A 475 -1.44 15.81 -11.91
CA ASP A 475 -0.06 15.79 -11.43
C ASP A 475 0.95 16.20 -12.53
N GLU A 476 0.70 15.77 -13.76
CA GLU A 476 1.50 16.13 -14.95
C GLU A 476 1.16 17.54 -15.48
N GLY A 477 0.21 18.25 -14.86
CA GLY A 477 -0.22 19.58 -15.27
C GLY A 477 -0.94 19.63 -16.62
N ILE A 478 -1.51 18.50 -17.05
CA ILE A 478 -2.37 18.36 -18.23
C ILE A 478 -3.78 18.87 -17.90
N PHE A 479 -4.31 18.54 -16.71
CA PHE A 479 -5.60 19.01 -16.20
C PHE A 479 -5.40 19.92 -14.99
N TYR A 480 -6.35 20.82 -14.73
CA TYR A 480 -6.35 21.69 -13.55
C TYR A 480 -7.44 21.29 -12.57
N TYR A 481 -7.17 21.39 -11.27
CA TYR A 481 -8.17 21.19 -10.23
C TYR A 481 -8.65 22.53 -9.67
N LEU A 482 -9.96 22.74 -9.66
CA LEU A 482 -10.61 23.95 -9.14
C LEU A 482 -11.49 23.61 -7.93
N GLU A 483 -11.04 24.02 -6.73
CA GLU A 483 -11.79 23.83 -5.48
C GLU A 483 -12.59 25.06 -5.07
N SER A 484 -12.18 26.25 -5.52
CA SER A 484 -12.80 27.52 -5.11
C SER A 484 -12.71 28.59 -6.19
N ALA A 485 -13.64 29.54 -6.17
CA ALA A 485 -13.64 30.65 -7.12
C ALA A 485 -12.37 31.52 -7.05
N HIS A 486 -11.70 31.61 -5.90
CA HIS A 486 -10.45 32.36 -5.77
C HIS A 486 -9.29 31.74 -6.57
N GLN A 487 -9.25 30.41 -6.68
CA GLN A 487 -8.25 29.70 -7.46
C GLN A 487 -8.44 29.89 -8.97
N PHE A 488 -9.66 30.18 -9.42
CA PHE A 488 -9.98 30.27 -10.84
C PHE A 488 -9.13 31.32 -11.58
N ASN A 489 -9.00 32.53 -11.03
CA ASN A 489 -8.19 33.59 -11.65
C ASN A 489 -6.73 33.18 -11.80
N LYS A 490 -6.17 32.51 -10.77
CA LYS A 490 -4.79 32.00 -10.84
C LYS A 490 -4.64 30.92 -11.91
N ILE A 491 -5.60 30.02 -12.04
CA ILE A 491 -5.57 28.98 -13.10
C ILE A 491 -5.60 29.63 -14.48
N ILE A 492 -6.44 30.65 -14.69
CA ILE A 492 -6.51 31.38 -15.97
C ILE A 492 -5.19 32.12 -16.27
N GLU A 493 -4.56 32.74 -15.27
CA GLU A 493 -3.22 33.36 -15.41
C GLU A 493 -2.13 32.32 -15.72
N ASP A 494 -2.14 31.18 -15.03
CA ASP A 494 -1.18 30.09 -15.24
C ASP A 494 -1.32 29.48 -16.66
N ILE A 495 -2.54 29.46 -17.20
CA ILE A 495 -2.83 29.02 -18.58
C ILE A 495 -2.21 29.99 -19.60
N GLN A 496 -2.33 31.31 -19.39
CA GLN A 496 -1.72 32.31 -20.29
C GLN A 496 -0.18 32.20 -20.35
N PHE A 497 0.47 31.68 -19.30
CA PHE A 497 1.93 31.48 -19.26
C PHE A 497 2.39 30.20 -20.01
N LYS A 498 1.48 29.28 -20.32
CA LYS A 498 1.74 28.00 -20.99
C LYS A 498 1.00 27.95 -22.34
N GLU A 499 1.50 28.65 -23.36
CA GLU A 499 1.03 28.51 -24.75
C GLU A 499 1.45 27.18 -25.43
N ASP A 500 1.61 26.08 -24.68
CA ASP A 500 1.80 24.75 -25.26
C ASP A 500 0.46 24.00 -25.27
N LYS A 501 -0.09 23.79 -26.47
CA LYS A 501 -1.25 22.90 -26.68
C LYS A 501 -0.98 21.56 -25.99
N THR A 502 -1.98 21.05 -25.28
CA THR A 502 -1.95 19.73 -24.63
C THR A 502 -1.46 18.68 -25.62
N ASP A 503 -0.31 18.05 -25.33
CA ASP A 503 0.25 17.02 -26.20
C ASP A 503 -0.67 15.78 -26.17
N SER A 504 -1.59 15.74 -27.12
CA SER A 504 -2.57 14.65 -27.28
C SER A 504 -1.91 13.27 -27.43
N GLU A 505 -0.62 13.20 -27.79
CA GLU A 505 0.12 11.94 -27.88
C GLU A 505 0.35 11.29 -26.51
N LYS A 506 0.29 12.06 -25.41
CA LYS A 506 0.40 11.51 -24.05
C LYS A 506 -0.84 10.73 -23.60
N LEU A 507 -2.02 11.07 -24.13
CA LEU A 507 -3.29 10.47 -23.74
C LEU A 507 -3.72 9.35 -24.70
N PHE A 508 -3.37 9.45 -25.99
CA PHE A 508 -3.81 8.52 -27.02
C PHE A 508 -2.64 7.81 -27.68
N LYS A 509 -2.73 6.48 -27.81
CA LYS A 509 -1.76 5.73 -28.60
C LYS A 509 -2.13 5.84 -30.09
N LYS A 510 -1.20 6.29 -30.92
CA LYS A 510 -1.35 6.22 -32.38
C LYS A 510 -1.33 4.76 -32.82
N VAL A 511 -2.39 4.34 -33.50
CA VAL A 511 -2.57 2.97 -34.02
C VAL A 511 -3.08 3.03 -35.44
N ASN A 512 -2.51 2.22 -36.33
CA ASN A 512 -3.09 1.98 -37.65
C ASN A 512 -4.25 1.00 -37.51
N THR A 513 -5.48 1.48 -37.71
CA THR A 513 -6.71 0.68 -37.53
C THR A 513 -6.79 -0.52 -38.48
N GLU A 514 -6.21 -0.44 -39.67
CA GLU A 514 -6.20 -1.56 -40.63
C GLU A 514 -5.28 -2.69 -40.15
N THR A 515 -4.06 -2.35 -39.72
CA THR A 515 -3.12 -3.31 -39.10
C THR A 515 -3.74 -3.97 -37.87
N PHE A 516 -4.38 -3.17 -37.00
CA PHE A 516 -5.08 -3.66 -35.82
C PHE A 516 -6.14 -4.74 -36.16
N ILE A 517 -6.95 -4.55 -37.20
CA ILE A 517 -7.97 -5.52 -37.62
C ILE A 517 -7.31 -6.78 -38.21
N HIS A 518 -6.21 -6.64 -38.96
CA HIS A 518 -5.45 -7.79 -39.48
C HIS A 518 -4.87 -8.66 -38.35
N ASP A 519 -4.31 -8.04 -37.32
CA ASP A 519 -3.76 -8.75 -36.16
C ASP A 519 -4.85 -9.55 -35.42
N LEU A 520 -6.04 -8.96 -35.24
CA LEU A 520 -7.18 -9.66 -34.65
C LEU A 520 -7.66 -10.83 -35.53
N LEU A 521 -7.68 -10.66 -36.86
CA LEU A 521 -8.03 -11.75 -37.77
C LEU A 521 -7.02 -12.90 -37.70
N LEU A 522 -5.73 -12.60 -37.51
CA LEU A 522 -4.69 -13.62 -37.27
C LEU A 522 -4.90 -14.32 -35.93
N ALA A 523 -5.15 -13.56 -34.86
CA ALA A 523 -5.43 -14.10 -33.52
C ALA A 523 -6.65 -15.04 -33.51
N SER A 524 -7.71 -14.69 -34.27
CA SER A 524 -8.93 -15.51 -34.38
C SER A 524 -8.67 -16.93 -34.93
N LYS A 525 -7.71 -17.08 -35.86
CA LYS A 525 -7.32 -18.38 -36.41
C LYS A 525 -6.69 -19.27 -35.35
N SER A 526 -5.83 -18.69 -34.51
CA SER A 526 -5.17 -19.37 -33.40
C SER A 526 -6.17 -19.84 -32.34
N LYS A 527 -7.16 -19.00 -31.98
CA LYS A 527 -8.24 -19.37 -31.05
C LYS A 527 -9.04 -20.55 -31.58
N LYS A 528 -9.45 -20.52 -32.85
CA LYS A 528 -10.22 -21.58 -33.50
C LYS A 528 -9.45 -22.91 -33.57
N SER A 529 -8.15 -22.87 -33.86
CA SER A 529 -7.27 -24.04 -33.86
C SER A 529 -7.16 -24.67 -32.46
N ARG A 530 -6.88 -23.87 -31.41
CA ARG A 530 -6.81 -24.36 -30.02
C ARG A 530 -8.12 -25.01 -29.58
N HIS A 531 -9.25 -24.39 -29.90
CA HIS A 531 -10.58 -24.95 -29.60
C HIS A 531 -10.79 -26.33 -30.25
N SER A 532 -10.35 -26.51 -31.50
CA SER A 532 -10.47 -27.80 -32.21
C SER A 532 -9.61 -28.92 -31.60
N ASN A 533 -8.46 -28.59 -31.00
CA ASN A 533 -7.55 -29.54 -30.36
C ASN A 533 -8.00 -29.95 -28.95
N ILE A 534 -8.65 -29.05 -28.19
CA ILE A 534 -9.14 -29.33 -26.84
C ILE A 534 -10.25 -30.41 -26.85
N LYS A 535 -11.07 -30.46 -27.91
CA LYS A 535 -12.09 -31.51 -28.09
C LYS A 535 -11.54 -32.92 -28.33
N LYS A 536 -10.21 -33.12 -28.42
CA LYS A 536 -9.58 -34.42 -28.76
C LYS A 536 -8.83 -35.14 -27.62
N LYS A 537 -8.79 -34.65 -26.38
CA LYS A 537 -8.17 -35.38 -25.25
C LYS A 537 -9.20 -36.18 -24.45
N ASN A 538 -9.19 -37.50 -24.57
CA ASN A 538 -10.03 -38.42 -23.80
C ASN A 538 -9.65 -38.38 -22.30
N LYS A 539 -10.60 -37.98 -21.44
CA LYS A 539 -10.46 -37.90 -19.97
C LYS A 539 -10.14 -39.25 -19.32
N ARG A 540 -10.45 -40.38 -20.00
CA ARG A 540 -10.19 -41.75 -19.52
C ARG A 540 -8.71 -42.17 -19.59
N ASP A 541 -8.00 -41.81 -20.65
CA ASP A 541 -6.61 -42.24 -20.86
C ASP A 541 -5.65 -41.55 -19.87
N VAL A 542 -5.96 -40.31 -19.51
CA VAL A 542 -5.21 -39.53 -18.51
C VAL A 542 -5.34 -40.12 -17.11
N ILE A 543 -6.53 -40.65 -16.75
CA ILE A 543 -6.77 -41.29 -15.45
C ILE A 543 -5.99 -42.61 -15.35
N ALA A 544 -6.01 -43.43 -16.41
CA ALA A 544 -5.28 -44.69 -16.44
C ALA A 544 -3.75 -44.48 -16.31
N ALA A 545 -3.20 -43.50 -17.04
CA ALA A 545 -1.78 -43.15 -16.96
C ALA A 545 -1.37 -42.66 -15.56
N LYS A 546 -2.23 -41.86 -14.89
CA LYS A 546 -1.99 -41.40 -13.52
C LYS A 546 -1.92 -42.57 -12.52
N ILE A 547 -2.88 -43.49 -12.57
CA ILE A 547 -2.95 -44.65 -11.66
C ILE A 547 -1.69 -45.53 -11.78
N SER A 548 -1.17 -45.71 -12.99
CA SER A 548 0.05 -46.48 -13.23
C SER A 548 1.25 -45.87 -12.51
N VAL A 549 1.49 -44.56 -12.71
CA VAL A 549 2.63 -43.85 -12.09
C VAL A 549 2.50 -43.81 -10.57
N GLU A 550 1.29 -43.58 -10.03
CA GLU A 550 1.05 -43.60 -8.58
C GLU A 550 1.36 -44.98 -7.96
N SER A 551 1.05 -46.07 -8.66
CA SER A 551 1.35 -47.43 -8.19
C SER A 551 2.86 -47.70 -8.10
N GLU A 552 3.63 -47.23 -9.07
CA GLU A 552 5.10 -47.31 -9.05
C GLU A 552 5.70 -46.47 -7.90
N ILE A 553 5.16 -45.28 -7.66
CA ILE A 553 5.57 -44.43 -6.53
C ILE A 553 5.32 -45.13 -5.21
N VAL A 554 4.14 -45.74 -5.01
CA VAL A 554 3.82 -46.50 -3.80
C VAL A 554 4.81 -47.65 -3.57
N ALA A 555 5.06 -48.47 -4.59
CA ALA A 555 5.99 -49.59 -4.51
C ALA A 555 7.41 -49.12 -4.17
N GLY A 556 7.86 -48.01 -4.76
CA GLY A 556 9.16 -47.40 -4.47
C GLY A 556 9.28 -46.90 -3.02
N LEU A 557 8.25 -46.22 -2.51
CA LEU A 557 8.21 -45.73 -1.13
C LEU A 557 8.17 -46.87 -0.10
N GLU A 558 7.40 -47.93 -0.36
CA GLU A 558 7.35 -49.13 0.51
C GLU A 558 8.70 -49.84 0.55
N LYS A 559 9.36 -49.99 -0.61
CA LYS A 559 10.70 -50.57 -0.70
C LYS A 559 11.75 -49.71 0.02
N ALA A 560 11.70 -48.39 -0.14
CA ALA A 560 12.59 -47.47 0.57
C ALA A 560 12.38 -47.60 2.10
N SER A 561 11.13 -47.62 2.55
CA SER A 561 10.78 -47.72 3.98
C SER A 561 11.21 -49.07 4.58
N TYR A 562 11.01 -50.18 3.85
CA TYR A 562 11.49 -51.50 4.26
C TYR A 562 13.02 -51.55 4.40
N LEU A 563 13.75 -50.98 3.44
CA LEU A 563 15.21 -50.94 3.48
C LEU A 563 15.73 -50.08 4.63
N ALA A 564 15.09 -48.95 4.90
CA ALA A 564 15.45 -48.09 6.02
C ALA A 564 15.23 -48.80 7.37
N ASN A 565 14.09 -49.48 7.53
CA ASN A 565 13.79 -50.30 8.72
C ASN A 565 14.70 -51.54 8.86
N SER A 566 15.31 -51.99 7.77
CA SER A 566 16.27 -53.11 7.74
C SER A 566 17.73 -52.65 7.89
N PHE A 567 17.97 -51.43 8.39
CA PHE A 567 19.29 -50.82 8.59
C PHE A 567 20.14 -50.69 7.29
N LYS A 568 19.50 -50.63 6.11
CA LYS A 568 20.16 -50.43 4.80
C LYS A 568 19.87 -49.02 4.27
N LEU A 569 20.33 -48.01 4.99
CA LEU A 569 19.92 -46.62 4.79
C LEU A 569 20.36 -46.06 3.43
N ASP A 570 21.60 -46.27 2.99
CA ASP A 570 22.07 -45.75 1.69
C ASP A 570 21.22 -46.25 0.51
N LYS A 571 20.86 -47.54 0.53
CA LYS A 571 19.97 -48.14 -0.48
C LYS A 571 18.54 -47.61 -0.36
N ALA A 572 18.06 -47.32 0.84
CA ALA A 572 16.75 -46.71 1.05
C ALA A 572 16.70 -45.30 0.44
N ILE A 573 17.74 -44.50 0.66
CA ILE A 573 17.86 -43.14 0.09
C ILE A 573 17.95 -43.20 -1.43
N GLU A 574 18.73 -44.11 -1.99
CA GLU A 574 18.83 -44.30 -3.45
C GLU A 574 17.48 -44.65 -4.07
N ILE A 575 16.74 -45.60 -3.48
CA ILE A 575 15.39 -45.96 -3.96
C ILE A 575 14.43 -44.78 -3.83
N PHE A 576 14.48 -44.02 -2.74
CA PHE A 576 13.65 -42.82 -2.58
C PHE A 576 13.97 -41.75 -3.65
N LYS A 577 15.25 -41.51 -3.94
CA LYS A 577 15.69 -40.58 -4.99
C LYS A 577 15.19 -41.00 -6.37
N ASN A 578 15.23 -42.30 -6.68
CA ASN A 578 14.66 -42.83 -7.93
C ASN A 578 13.13 -42.69 -7.96
N THR A 579 12.47 -42.95 -6.82
CA THR A 579 11.01 -42.87 -6.68
C THR A 579 10.51 -41.43 -6.88
N ARG A 580 11.18 -40.42 -6.31
CA ARG A 580 10.76 -39.00 -6.49
C ARG A 580 10.91 -38.52 -7.93
N GLN A 581 11.77 -39.12 -8.77
CA GLN A 581 11.87 -38.74 -10.18
C GLN A 581 10.58 -39.01 -10.96
N LEU A 582 9.84 -40.05 -10.59
CA LEU A 582 8.55 -40.42 -11.20
C LEU A 582 7.48 -39.33 -11.05
N LEU A 583 7.63 -38.39 -10.10
CA LEU A 583 6.71 -37.26 -9.95
C LEU A 583 6.59 -36.44 -11.23
N THR A 584 7.68 -36.25 -11.96
CA THR A 584 7.70 -35.49 -13.22
C THR A 584 6.97 -36.22 -14.37
N SER A 585 6.78 -37.53 -14.23
CA SER A 585 6.06 -38.37 -15.20
C SER A 585 4.54 -38.35 -15.01
N LEU A 586 4.01 -37.70 -13.96
CA LEU A 586 2.57 -37.59 -13.74
C LEU A 586 1.92 -36.77 -14.88
N PRO A 587 0.83 -37.25 -15.51
CA PRO A 587 0.21 -36.58 -16.66
C PRO A 587 -0.22 -35.12 -16.43
N SER A 588 -0.48 -34.74 -15.18
CA SER A 588 -0.90 -33.40 -14.76
C SER A 588 0.20 -32.56 -14.11
N ALA A 589 1.43 -33.08 -13.94
CA ALA A 589 2.51 -32.39 -13.22
C ALA A 589 2.79 -30.99 -13.79
N LYS A 590 2.96 -30.89 -15.12
CA LYS A 590 3.20 -29.60 -15.79
C LYS A 590 2.04 -28.63 -15.63
N LEU A 591 0.81 -29.13 -15.76
CA LEU A 591 -0.40 -28.30 -15.59
C LEU A 591 -0.51 -27.75 -14.16
N GLU A 592 -0.22 -28.57 -13.15
CA GLU A 592 -0.23 -28.11 -11.76
C GLU A 592 0.92 -27.13 -11.48
N TYR A 593 2.10 -27.33 -12.08
CA TYR A 593 3.20 -26.36 -12.04
C TYR A 593 2.78 -25.00 -12.58
N ASP A 594 2.23 -24.97 -13.79
CA ASP A 594 1.77 -23.76 -14.45
C ASP A 594 0.68 -23.06 -13.62
N LYS A 595 -0.30 -23.80 -13.08
CA LYS A 595 -1.35 -23.27 -12.19
C LYS A 595 -0.77 -22.62 -10.94
N GLU A 596 0.19 -23.27 -10.28
CA GLU A 596 0.78 -22.76 -9.05
C GLU A 596 1.62 -21.50 -9.29
N GLN A 597 2.46 -21.47 -10.35
CA GLN A 597 3.22 -20.28 -10.74
C GLN A 597 2.29 -19.09 -10.98
N MET A 598 1.20 -19.33 -11.70
CA MET A 598 0.23 -18.32 -12.03
C MET A 598 -0.55 -17.83 -10.80
N LEU A 599 -0.87 -18.70 -9.85
CA LEU A 599 -1.47 -18.30 -8.56
C LEU A 599 -0.53 -17.37 -7.78
N TRP A 600 0.79 -17.62 -7.81
CA TRP A 600 1.75 -16.74 -7.17
C TRP A 600 1.89 -15.39 -7.84
N ILE A 601 1.82 -15.35 -9.18
CA ILE A 601 1.77 -14.10 -9.95
C ILE A 601 0.50 -13.31 -9.62
N LYS A 602 -0.62 -14.01 -9.40
CA LYS A 602 -1.88 -13.39 -8.98
C LYS A 602 -1.76 -12.77 -7.58
N ASP A 603 -1.30 -13.52 -6.59
CA ASP A 603 -1.07 -13.01 -5.21
C ASP A 603 -0.18 -11.75 -5.23
N ALA A 604 0.89 -11.78 -6.00
CA ALA A 604 1.82 -10.68 -6.21
C ALA A 604 1.14 -9.43 -6.76
N ARG A 605 0.36 -9.57 -7.84
CA ARG A 605 -0.36 -8.46 -8.49
C ARG A 605 -1.39 -7.83 -7.56
N VAL A 606 -2.14 -8.65 -6.81
CA VAL A 606 -3.12 -8.16 -5.82
C VAL A 606 -2.42 -7.33 -4.75
N PHE A 607 -1.30 -7.82 -4.20
CA PHE A 607 -0.54 -7.08 -3.20
C PHE A 607 0.00 -5.76 -3.75
N GLN A 608 0.62 -5.79 -4.93
CA GLN A 608 1.15 -4.59 -5.59
C GLN A 608 0.05 -3.56 -5.86
N ARG A 609 -1.10 -3.98 -6.37
CA ARG A 609 -2.22 -3.08 -6.68
C ARG A 609 -2.75 -2.40 -5.42
N LYS A 610 -2.95 -3.16 -4.34
CA LYS A 610 -3.45 -2.59 -3.07
C LYS A 610 -2.46 -1.62 -2.43
N VAL A 611 -1.16 -1.90 -2.45
CA VAL A 611 -0.15 -0.92 -1.98
C VAL A 611 -0.18 0.35 -2.85
N ARG A 612 -0.37 0.20 -4.17
CA ARG A 612 -0.52 1.34 -5.09
C ARG A 612 -1.81 2.12 -4.81
N GLU A 613 -2.95 1.49 -4.57
CA GLU A 613 -4.21 2.16 -4.26
C GLU A 613 -4.12 2.93 -2.94
N THR A 614 -3.51 2.34 -1.90
CA THR A 614 -3.41 2.96 -0.56
C THR A 614 -2.43 4.14 -0.52
N PHE A 615 -1.27 4.01 -1.16
CA PHE A 615 -0.19 5.01 -1.07
C PHE A 615 0.07 5.75 -2.39
N GLY A 616 -0.82 5.57 -3.36
CA GLY A 616 -0.63 6.03 -4.74
C GLY A 616 -0.57 7.54 -4.89
N ILE A 617 -1.26 8.29 -4.02
CA ILE A 617 -1.80 9.60 -4.40
C ILE A 617 -1.08 10.82 -3.78
N SER A 618 -0.25 10.76 -2.72
CA SER A 618 0.25 12.05 -2.17
C SER A 618 1.40 12.04 -1.15
N ARG A 619 2.40 11.13 -1.19
CA ARG A 619 3.43 11.09 -0.12
C ARG A 619 4.90 10.88 -0.48
N GLY A 620 5.36 11.11 -1.72
CA GLY A 620 6.80 11.06 -2.00
C GLY A 620 7.26 11.84 -3.22
N ARG A 621 8.49 12.35 -3.18
CA ARG A 621 9.17 12.98 -4.33
C ARG A 621 9.99 11.96 -5.15
N GLU A 622 10.25 10.77 -4.60
CA GLU A 622 11.07 9.72 -5.24
C GLU A 622 10.47 8.32 -5.00
N ASP A 623 10.49 7.49 -6.04
CA ASP A 623 9.99 6.11 -6.02
C ASP A 623 11.13 5.10 -5.71
N VAL A 624 10.78 4.07 -4.95
CA VAL A 624 11.60 2.91 -4.58
C VAL A 624 10.89 1.66 -5.13
N ILE A 625 11.59 0.77 -5.81
CA ILE A 625 11.06 -0.52 -6.25
C ILE A 625 11.62 -1.61 -5.34
N LEU A 626 10.75 -2.35 -4.64
CA LEU A 626 11.15 -3.52 -3.86
C LEU A 626 10.96 -4.78 -4.69
N ILE A 627 12.04 -5.40 -5.11
CA ILE A 627 12.03 -6.75 -5.69
C ILE A 627 12.22 -7.78 -4.59
N GLY A 628 11.31 -8.74 -4.47
CA GLY A 628 11.45 -9.75 -3.42
C GLY A 628 10.72 -11.06 -3.71
N ASP A 629 10.99 -12.06 -2.87
CA ASP A 629 10.35 -13.35 -2.99
C ASP A 629 9.14 -13.48 -2.06
N SER A 630 8.85 -14.71 -1.61
CA SER A 630 7.83 -15.00 -0.61
C SER A 630 7.94 -14.16 0.67
N LEU A 631 9.14 -13.74 1.09
CA LEU A 631 9.36 -12.95 2.32
C LEU A 631 8.96 -11.49 2.19
N ALA A 632 8.87 -10.98 0.95
CA ALA A 632 8.37 -9.65 0.65
C ALA A 632 6.84 -9.58 0.53
N LEU A 633 6.14 -10.73 0.58
CA LEU A 633 4.69 -10.86 0.45
C LEU A 633 4.03 -11.25 1.78
N PRO A 634 2.77 -10.82 2.04
CA PRO A 634 1.99 -11.36 3.15
C PRO A 634 1.84 -12.89 3.10
N ARG A 635 1.70 -13.53 4.27
CA ARG A 635 1.54 -14.99 4.34
C ARG A 635 0.21 -15.43 3.72
N PRO A 636 0.15 -16.57 2.99
CA PRO A 636 -1.08 -17.04 2.33
C PRO A 636 -2.30 -17.17 3.26
N LEU A 637 -2.10 -17.58 4.52
CA LEU A 637 -3.19 -17.69 5.51
C LEU A 637 -3.70 -16.32 6.00
N GLU A 638 -2.87 -15.29 5.93
CA GLU A 638 -3.22 -13.89 6.25
C GLU A 638 -3.91 -13.19 5.07
N VAL A 639 -3.83 -13.77 3.86
CA VAL A 639 -4.55 -13.29 2.66
C VAL A 639 -6.05 -13.51 2.77
N LYS A 640 -6.56 -14.43 3.62
CA LYS A 640 -8.02 -14.54 3.86
C LYS A 640 -8.62 -13.28 4.49
N ASN A 641 -7.80 -12.43 5.10
CA ASN A 641 -8.17 -11.08 5.51
C ASN A 641 -7.12 -10.11 4.95
N ILE A 642 -7.15 -9.91 3.63
CA ILE A 642 -6.11 -9.21 2.85
C ILE A 642 -5.68 -7.91 3.53
N ASN A 643 -6.61 -7.13 4.08
CA ASN A 643 -6.29 -5.87 4.77
C ASN A 643 -5.40 -6.08 6.00
N PHE A 644 -5.59 -7.15 6.77
CA PHE A 644 -4.84 -7.43 7.99
C PHE A 644 -3.41 -7.93 7.71
N GLY A 645 -3.23 -8.81 6.73
CA GLY A 645 -1.89 -9.29 6.33
C GLY A 645 -1.06 -8.21 5.65
N MET A 646 -1.70 -7.38 4.81
CA MET A 646 -1.02 -6.29 4.10
C MET A 646 -0.44 -5.22 5.00
N THR A 647 -1.23 -4.74 5.98
CA THR A 647 -0.81 -3.65 6.90
C THR A 647 0.39 -4.02 7.76
N ARG A 648 0.76 -5.31 7.78
CA ARG A 648 1.84 -5.88 8.59
C ARG A 648 3.13 -6.15 7.82
N SER A 649 3.12 -6.00 6.50
CA SER A 649 4.33 -6.17 5.68
C SER A 649 5.26 -4.95 5.78
N TYR A 650 6.57 -5.17 5.66
CA TYR A 650 7.55 -4.07 5.71
C TYR A 650 7.40 -3.12 4.52
N ALA A 651 6.94 -3.61 3.36
CA ALA A 651 6.63 -2.78 2.19
C ALA A 651 5.47 -1.80 2.48
N TYR A 652 4.44 -2.25 3.19
CA TYR A 652 3.34 -1.39 3.62
C TYR A 652 3.78 -0.42 4.72
N MET A 653 4.48 -0.93 5.75
CA MET A 653 4.95 -0.11 6.87
C MET A 653 5.91 1.00 6.43
N PHE A 654 6.78 0.72 5.45
CA PHE A 654 7.67 1.71 4.85
C PHE A 654 6.85 2.91 4.35
N ASN A 655 5.84 2.69 3.51
CA ASN A 655 5.02 3.77 2.98
C ASN A 655 4.14 4.47 4.01
N ASN A 656 3.82 3.81 5.12
CA ASN A 656 3.03 4.41 6.19
C ASN A 656 3.81 5.48 6.98
N ASN A 657 5.14 5.43 6.93
CA ASN A 657 6.00 6.42 7.56
C ASN A 657 6.15 7.65 6.65
N SER A 658 5.89 8.85 7.19
CA SER A 658 5.89 10.10 6.42
C SER A 658 7.33 10.61 6.16
N HIS A 659 8.08 9.92 5.31
CA HIS A 659 9.49 10.23 5.04
C HIS A 659 9.81 10.63 3.59
N GLY A 660 8.79 10.79 2.74
CA GLY A 660 8.94 11.36 1.39
C GLY A 660 9.49 10.41 0.31
N LEU A 661 9.66 9.12 0.61
CA LEU A 661 9.99 8.05 -0.35
C LEU A 661 8.78 7.12 -0.48
N LYS A 662 8.53 6.61 -1.69
CA LYS A 662 7.40 5.71 -1.97
C LYS A 662 7.90 4.36 -2.48
N LEU A 663 7.70 3.30 -1.70
CA LEU A 663 8.09 1.94 -2.04
C LEU A 663 6.95 1.18 -2.72
N MET A 664 7.19 0.78 -3.97
CA MET A 664 6.31 -0.10 -4.75
C MET A 664 6.87 -1.52 -4.77
N PRO A 665 6.14 -2.51 -4.21
CA PRO A 665 6.59 -3.89 -4.23
C PRO A 665 6.37 -4.53 -5.60
N TRP A 666 7.39 -5.23 -6.08
CA TRP A 666 7.36 -6.21 -7.16
C TRP A 666 7.89 -7.52 -6.58
N ALA A 667 7.01 -8.31 -5.97
CA ALA A 667 7.41 -9.52 -5.29
C ALA A 667 6.61 -10.72 -5.79
N GLN A 668 7.23 -11.90 -5.87
CA GLN A 668 6.57 -13.13 -6.29
C GLN A 668 7.00 -14.29 -5.41
N ARG A 669 6.07 -15.18 -5.03
CA ARG A 669 6.43 -16.38 -4.25
C ARG A 669 7.43 -17.22 -5.05
N TYR A 670 8.44 -17.75 -4.34
CA TYR A 670 9.51 -18.56 -4.91
C TYR A 670 10.27 -17.90 -6.08
N LEU A 671 10.35 -16.57 -6.09
CA LEU A 671 11.22 -15.86 -7.02
C LEU A 671 12.69 -16.20 -6.71
N THR A 672 13.43 -16.57 -7.75
CA THR A 672 14.88 -16.80 -7.72
C THR A 672 15.58 -15.76 -8.58
N THR A 673 16.90 -15.63 -8.43
CA THR A 673 17.71 -14.71 -9.25
C THR A 673 17.64 -15.05 -10.75
N THR A 674 17.56 -16.33 -11.12
CA THR A 674 17.38 -16.76 -12.52
C THR A 674 16.05 -16.26 -13.08
N LYS A 675 14.95 -16.49 -12.34
CA LYS A 675 13.59 -16.06 -12.75
C LYS A 675 13.46 -14.54 -12.84
N LEU A 676 14.19 -13.80 -12.00
CA LEU A 676 14.24 -12.34 -12.09
C LEU A 676 14.90 -11.90 -13.40
N LEU A 677 16.02 -12.52 -13.80
CA LEU A 677 16.70 -12.20 -15.05
C LEU A 677 15.87 -12.50 -16.29
N ASP A 678 15.09 -13.59 -16.27
CA ASP A 678 14.16 -13.94 -17.34
C ASP A 678 13.04 -12.89 -17.53
N LYS A 679 12.73 -12.12 -16.48
CA LYS A 679 11.70 -11.08 -16.45
C LYS A 679 12.25 -9.66 -16.46
N TRP A 680 13.55 -9.50 -16.64
CA TRP A 680 14.20 -8.19 -16.45
C TRP A 680 13.72 -7.14 -17.46
N ASP A 681 13.44 -7.55 -18.70
CA ASP A 681 13.03 -6.62 -19.76
C ASP A 681 11.69 -5.92 -19.40
N ASP A 682 10.80 -6.61 -18.67
CA ASP A 682 9.55 -6.05 -18.16
C ASP A 682 9.76 -5.03 -17.01
N LEU A 683 10.96 -4.98 -16.42
CA LEU A 683 11.29 -4.14 -15.26
C LEU A 683 12.05 -2.87 -15.61
N VAL A 684 12.61 -2.77 -16.83
CA VAL A 684 13.48 -1.65 -17.23
C VAL A 684 12.76 -0.31 -17.05
N GLU A 685 11.57 -0.17 -17.61
CA GLU A 685 10.77 1.06 -17.50
C GLU A 685 10.30 1.33 -16.06
N ILE A 686 10.01 0.26 -15.31
CA ILE A 686 9.51 0.38 -13.93
C ILE A 686 10.60 0.87 -12.99
N THR A 687 11.87 0.54 -13.26
CA THR A 687 13.03 0.80 -12.38
C THR A 687 13.85 2.04 -12.77
N LEU A 688 13.63 2.57 -13.98
CA LEU A 688 14.33 3.76 -14.50
C LEU A 688 14.24 4.95 -13.52
N ASN A 689 15.41 5.53 -13.18
CA ASN A 689 15.56 6.67 -12.28
C ASN A 689 14.95 6.49 -10.87
N LYS A 690 14.91 5.25 -10.38
CA LYS A 690 14.38 4.89 -9.04
C LYS A 690 15.42 4.16 -8.20
N HIS A 691 15.19 4.10 -6.89
CA HIS A 691 15.99 3.22 -6.02
C HIS A 691 15.45 1.79 -6.10
N LEU A 692 16.34 0.81 -6.17
CA LEU A 692 15.99 -0.60 -6.21
C LEU A 692 16.38 -1.26 -4.89
N VAL A 693 15.44 -1.95 -4.24
CA VAL A 693 15.69 -2.77 -3.05
C VAL A 693 15.42 -4.22 -3.43
N ILE A 694 16.38 -5.11 -3.20
CA ILE A 694 16.29 -6.52 -3.58
C ILE A 694 16.38 -7.39 -2.34
N HIS A 695 15.29 -8.10 -2.01
CA HIS A 695 15.21 -9.08 -0.93
C HIS A 695 14.97 -10.48 -1.52
N LEU A 696 16.05 -11.06 -2.07
CA LEU A 696 16.07 -12.36 -2.75
C LEU A 696 17.23 -13.21 -2.26
N GLY A 697 17.19 -14.51 -2.57
CA GLY A 697 18.32 -15.42 -2.36
C GLY A 697 18.03 -16.60 -1.44
N ILE A 698 16.97 -16.58 -0.61
CA ILE A 698 16.61 -17.74 0.23
C ILE A 698 16.15 -18.93 -0.62
N ASN A 699 15.44 -18.69 -1.72
CA ASN A 699 15.05 -19.77 -2.64
C ASN A 699 16.23 -20.30 -3.45
N ASP A 700 17.21 -19.45 -3.72
CA ASP A 700 18.46 -19.76 -4.40
C ASP A 700 19.38 -20.61 -3.49
N SER A 701 19.55 -20.22 -2.22
CA SER A 701 20.52 -20.82 -1.31
C SER A 701 19.99 -22.04 -0.53
N ALA A 702 18.70 -22.13 -0.26
CA ALA A 702 18.15 -23.20 0.56
C ALA A 702 18.25 -24.58 -0.11
N GLU A 703 18.73 -25.57 0.64
CA GLU A 703 18.84 -26.95 0.17
C GLU A 703 17.47 -27.63 0.01
N ARG A 704 17.27 -28.28 -1.13
CA ARG A 704 15.99 -28.86 -1.54
C ARG A 704 16.05 -30.38 -1.57
N ILE A 705 14.93 -31.03 -1.26
CA ILE A 705 14.74 -32.46 -1.54
C ILE A 705 14.08 -32.66 -2.90
N PHE A 706 13.17 -31.76 -3.27
CA PHE A 706 12.41 -31.85 -4.51
C PHE A 706 12.82 -30.70 -5.42
N SER A 707 13.00 -30.97 -6.72
CA SER A 707 13.05 -29.92 -7.73
C SER A 707 11.74 -29.12 -7.72
N GLU A 708 11.71 -27.94 -8.35
CA GLU A 708 10.47 -27.16 -8.40
C GLU A 708 9.31 -27.93 -9.04
N GLU A 709 9.59 -28.59 -10.17
CA GLU A 709 8.62 -29.43 -10.90
C GLU A 709 8.12 -30.60 -10.04
N GLN A 710 9.02 -31.28 -9.33
CA GLN A 710 8.67 -32.36 -8.41
C GLN A 710 7.78 -31.84 -7.27
N ARG A 711 8.14 -30.71 -6.66
CA ARG A 711 7.38 -30.11 -5.55
C ARG A 711 5.94 -29.81 -5.98
N THR A 712 5.74 -29.26 -7.17
CA THR A 712 4.38 -28.96 -7.63
C THR A 712 3.64 -30.20 -8.10
N ALA A 713 4.32 -31.16 -8.72
CA ALA A 713 3.74 -32.44 -9.10
C ALA A 713 3.14 -33.21 -7.90
N MET A 714 3.63 -32.97 -6.67
CA MET A 714 3.01 -33.49 -5.45
C MET A 714 1.54 -33.11 -5.28
N ALA A 715 1.06 -32.01 -5.88
CA ALA A 715 -0.36 -31.64 -5.87
C ALA A 715 -1.22 -32.58 -6.72
N SER A 716 -0.63 -33.25 -7.71
CA SER A 716 -1.31 -34.25 -8.55
C SER A 716 -1.47 -35.60 -7.86
N LEU A 717 -0.73 -35.89 -6.79
CA LEU A 717 -0.82 -37.16 -6.06
C LEU A 717 -2.09 -37.28 -5.23
N SER A 718 -2.55 -38.50 -5.02
CA SER A 718 -3.54 -38.78 -3.97
C SER A 718 -3.03 -38.36 -2.58
N PRO A 719 -3.92 -37.92 -1.66
CA PRO A 719 -3.52 -37.39 -0.35
C PRO A 719 -2.66 -38.36 0.48
N ASP A 720 -2.93 -39.67 0.40
CA ASP A 720 -2.18 -40.70 1.13
C ASP A 720 -0.74 -40.83 0.61
N ILE A 721 -0.56 -40.93 -0.71
CA ILE A 721 0.77 -41.05 -1.33
C ILE A 721 1.60 -39.79 -1.06
N LYS A 722 0.98 -38.61 -1.21
CA LYS A 722 1.62 -37.33 -0.90
C LYS A 722 2.14 -37.31 0.55
N LYS A 723 1.31 -37.75 1.49
CA LYS A 723 1.66 -37.83 2.92
C LYS A 723 2.85 -38.77 3.15
N ARG A 724 2.79 -40.01 2.63
CA ARG A 724 3.88 -41.00 2.77
C ARG A 724 5.22 -40.48 2.24
N MET A 725 5.20 -39.84 1.07
CA MET A 725 6.41 -39.29 0.47
C MET A 725 6.99 -38.13 1.30
N LEU A 726 6.15 -37.23 1.82
CA LEU A 726 6.60 -36.14 2.70
C LEU A 726 7.11 -36.65 4.05
N GLU A 727 6.50 -37.68 4.61
CA GLU A 727 6.94 -38.32 5.86
C GLU A 727 8.32 -38.95 5.70
N PHE A 728 8.54 -39.74 4.63
CA PHE A 728 9.86 -40.31 4.35
C PHE A 728 10.91 -39.20 4.17
N ALA A 729 10.60 -38.18 3.36
CA ALA A 729 11.49 -37.04 3.13
C ALA A 729 11.82 -36.27 4.42
N LYS A 730 10.87 -36.17 5.35
CA LYS A 730 11.05 -35.48 6.64
C LYS A 730 11.90 -36.30 7.60
N VAL A 731 11.64 -37.60 7.73
CA VAL A 731 12.36 -38.49 8.65
C VAL A 731 13.83 -38.63 8.25
N TYR A 732 14.10 -38.81 6.96
CA TYR A 732 15.45 -39.04 6.43
C TYR A 732 16.06 -37.82 5.74
N ARG A 733 15.62 -36.62 6.10
CA ARG A 733 16.06 -35.36 5.46
C ARG A 733 17.57 -35.24 5.46
N LYS A 734 18.20 -35.49 6.61
CA LYS A 734 19.65 -35.35 6.81
C LYS A 734 20.42 -36.24 5.83
N GLU A 735 20.04 -37.51 5.73
CA GLU A 735 20.71 -38.49 4.88
C GLU A 735 20.45 -38.23 3.40
N ILE A 736 19.23 -37.80 3.04
CA ILE A 736 18.92 -37.38 1.66
C ILE A 736 19.82 -36.21 1.25
N ILE A 737 19.94 -35.19 2.10
CA ILE A 737 20.75 -33.99 1.86
C ILE A 737 22.24 -34.36 1.72
N LEU A 738 22.79 -35.16 2.63
CA LEU A 738 24.18 -35.60 2.55
C LEU A 738 24.48 -36.46 1.31
N SER A 739 23.47 -37.15 0.77
CA SER A 739 23.59 -37.99 -0.43
C SER A 739 23.49 -37.22 -1.75
N GLN A 740 23.22 -35.91 -1.72
CA GLN A 740 23.05 -35.09 -2.92
C GLN A 740 23.93 -33.83 -2.79
N ASP A 741 24.87 -33.66 -3.72
CA ASP A 741 25.83 -32.54 -3.68
C ASP A 741 25.10 -31.18 -3.74
N ASN A 742 24.91 -30.52 -2.59
CA ASN A 742 24.35 -29.18 -2.41
C ASN A 742 23.22 -28.81 -3.40
N PHE A 743 22.19 -29.65 -3.48
CA PHE A 743 21.08 -29.44 -4.40
C PHE A 743 20.19 -28.25 -3.97
N SER A 744 20.23 -27.19 -4.77
CA SER A 744 19.49 -25.93 -4.61
C SER A 744 18.83 -25.56 -5.94
N TYR A 745 17.86 -24.63 -5.94
CA TYR A 745 17.19 -24.22 -7.19
C TYR A 745 18.10 -23.39 -8.09
N VAL A 746 19.06 -22.66 -7.51
CA VAL A 746 20.08 -21.93 -8.25
C VAL A 746 21.43 -22.28 -7.63
N PRO A 747 22.25 -23.12 -8.29
CA PRO A 747 23.61 -23.42 -7.85
C PRO A 747 24.44 -22.17 -7.60
N TYR A 748 25.41 -22.27 -6.69
CA TYR A 748 26.19 -21.14 -6.18
C TYR A 748 26.89 -20.34 -7.30
N GLU A 749 27.49 -21.02 -8.26
CA GLU A 749 28.20 -20.40 -9.39
C GLU A 749 27.23 -19.63 -10.29
N ILE A 750 26.01 -20.15 -10.47
CA ILE A 750 24.95 -19.49 -11.22
C ILE A 750 24.45 -18.27 -10.46
N PHE A 751 24.28 -18.37 -9.13
CA PHE A 751 23.88 -17.25 -8.28
C PHE A 751 24.89 -16.10 -8.37
N VAL A 752 26.19 -16.39 -8.27
CA VAL A 752 27.26 -15.39 -8.46
C VAL A 752 27.16 -14.70 -9.82
N SER A 753 26.98 -15.47 -10.90
CA SER A 753 26.75 -14.91 -12.24
C SER A 753 25.49 -14.05 -12.29
N ASN A 754 24.40 -14.51 -11.68
CA ASN A 754 23.11 -13.82 -11.72
C ASN A 754 23.16 -12.48 -10.98
N VAL A 755 23.73 -12.43 -9.78
CA VAL A 755 23.89 -11.18 -9.00
C VAL A 755 24.67 -10.15 -9.81
N ASN A 756 25.78 -10.55 -10.44
CA ASN A 756 26.55 -9.66 -11.31
C ASN A 756 25.71 -9.14 -12.49
N LYS A 757 24.95 -10.01 -13.18
CA LYS A 757 24.08 -9.59 -14.29
C LYS A 757 22.97 -8.65 -13.83
N ILE A 758 22.35 -8.91 -12.68
CA ILE A 758 21.29 -8.07 -12.10
C ILE A 758 21.85 -6.67 -11.81
N VAL A 759 23.02 -6.57 -11.16
CA VAL A 759 23.68 -5.30 -10.87
C VAL A 759 23.99 -4.54 -12.16
N MET A 760 24.62 -5.20 -13.14
CA MET A 760 24.98 -4.56 -14.41
C MET A 760 23.75 -4.02 -15.14
N ARG A 761 22.70 -4.85 -15.30
CA ARG A 761 21.47 -4.41 -15.97
C ARG A 761 20.74 -3.30 -15.22
N ALA A 762 20.79 -3.27 -13.89
CA ALA A 762 20.20 -2.19 -13.10
C ALA A 762 20.95 -0.88 -13.30
N LEU A 763 22.28 -0.91 -13.23
CA LEU A 763 23.12 0.29 -13.42
C LEU A 763 23.02 0.82 -14.85
N GLU A 764 23.06 -0.05 -15.86
CA GLU A 764 22.86 0.31 -17.28
C GLU A 764 21.44 0.84 -17.53
N GLY A 765 20.44 0.33 -16.81
CA GLY A 765 19.04 0.79 -16.86
C GLY A 765 18.77 2.12 -16.16
N GLY A 766 19.80 2.76 -15.57
CA GLY A 766 19.68 4.10 -15.00
C GLY A 766 18.99 4.16 -13.63
N VAL A 767 19.10 3.10 -12.82
CA VAL A 767 18.66 3.16 -11.40
C VAL A 767 19.49 4.17 -10.60
N LYS A 768 18.88 4.76 -9.57
CA LYS A 768 19.59 5.65 -8.63
C LYS A 768 20.57 4.87 -7.75
N SER A 769 20.07 3.79 -7.15
CA SER A 769 20.87 2.88 -6.33
C SER A 769 20.24 1.48 -6.25
N VAL A 770 21.03 0.49 -5.86
CA VAL A 770 20.60 -0.89 -5.63
C VAL A 770 20.96 -1.29 -4.21
N THR A 771 20.00 -1.70 -3.39
CA THR A 771 20.22 -2.20 -2.03
C THR A 771 19.84 -3.67 -1.95
N PHE A 772 20.81 -4.55 -1.72
CA PHE A 772 20.55 -5.95 -1.38
C PHE A 772 20.28 -6.09 0.13
N ILE A 773 19.19 -6.76 0.46
CA ILE A 773 18.90 -7.23 1.82
C ILE A 773 19.49 -8.64 1.96
N SER A 774 20.25 -8.89 3.04
CA SER A 774 20.83 -10.20 3.28
C SER A 774 19.76 -11.29 3.44
N ILE A 775 20.13 -12.51 3.06
CA ILE A 775 19.34 -13.72 3.27
C ILE A 775 19.29 -14.01 4.76
N ILE A 776 18.08 -14.22 5.31
CA ILE A 776 17.87 -14.55 6.72
C ILE A 776 18.63 -15.85 7.06
N PRO A 777 19.55 -15.84 8.06
CA PRO A 777 20.29 -17.02 8.44
C PRO A 777 19.39 -18.06 9.12
N PHE A 778 19.66 -19.34 8.87
CA PHE A 778 18.96 -20.43 9.56
C PHE A 778 19.44 -20.55 11.02
N PRO A 779 18.58 -20.99 11.96
CA PRO A 779 18.99 -21.25 13.34
C PRO A 779 19.95 -22.45 13.41
N GLU A 780 20.79 -22.50 14.44
CA GLU A 780 21.74 -23.62 14.65
C GLU A 780 21.06 -24.99 14.69
N SER A 781 19.83 -25.06 15.20
CA SER A 781 19.03 -26.30 15.20
C SER A 781 18.74 -26.85 13.80
N HIS A 782 18.82 -26.03 12.76
CA HIS A 782 18.58 -26.47 11.38
C HIS A 782 19.69 -27.37 10.85
N GLU A 783 20.94 -27.19 11.29
CA GLU A 783 22.10 -28.03 10.92
C GLU A 783 21.92 -29.50 11.28
N LEU A 784 21.12 -29.80 12.32
CA LEU A 784 20.78 -31.18 12.69
C LEU A 784 20.01 -31.91 11.59
N THR A 785 19.21 -31.17 10.82
CA THR A 785 18.32 -31.71 9.77
C THR A 785 18.80 -31.41 8.36
N SER A 786 19.59 -30.36 8.15
CA SER A 786 20.12 -29.95 6.84
C SER A 786 21.57 -29.50 7.01
N PRO A 787 22.50 -30.48 7.07
CA PRO A 787 23.91 -30.19 7.31
C PRO A 787 24.51 -29.33 6.20
N GLY A 788 25.13 -28.21 6.56
CA GLY A 788 25.75 -27.26 5.63
C GLY A 788 24.89 -26.03 5.32
N ALA A 789 23.61 -26.00 5.71
CA ALA A 789 22.69 -24.93 5.37
C ALA A 789 23.12 -23.54 5.87
N ILE A 790 23.73 -23.44 7.06
CA ILE A 790 24.20 -22.16 7.61
C ILE A 790 25.39 -21.65 6.82
N ASN A 791 26.37 -22.50 6.55
CA ASN A 791 27.54 -22.15 5.75
C ASN A 791 27.15 -21.80 4.32
N ASN A 792 26.15 -22.50 3.78
CA ASN A 792 25.58 -22.22 2.48
C ASN A 792 24.90 -20.84 2.44
N CYS A 793 24.09 -20.48 3.45
CA CYS A 793 23.51 -19.13 3.54
C CYS A 793 24.59 -18.03 3.65
N LYS A 794 25.59 -18.24 4.51
CA LYS A 794 26.74 -17.31 4.69
C LYS A 794 27.47 -17.02 3.39
N ARG A 795 27.82 -18.06 2.61
CA ARG A 795 28.54 -17.84 1.34
C ARG A 795 27.69 -17.12 0.28
N TYR A 796 26.36 -17.26 0.28
CA TYR A 796 25.48 -16.49 -0.62
C TYR A 796 25.36 -15.04 -0.19
N ASN A 797 25.27 -14.76 1.11
CA ASN A 797 25.29 -13.38 1.64
C ASN A 797 26.60 -12.67 1.31
N LEU A 798 27.74 -13.37 1.40
CA LEU A 798 29.04 -12.82 1.01
C LEU A 798 29.07 -12.35 -0.45
N VAL A 799 28.37 -13.03 -1.37
CA VAL A 799 28.28 -12.59 -2.78
C VAL A 799 27.54 -11.27 -2.91
N LEU A 800 26.47 -11.07 -2.14
CA LEU A 800 25.70 -9.83 -2.13
C LEU A 800 26.51 -8.68 -1.53
N GLU A 801 27.26 -8.96 -0.48
CA GLU A 801 28.18 -8.01 0.18
C GLU A 801 29.31 -7.59 -0.76
N GLN A 802 30.00 -8.54 -1.39
CA GLN A 802 31.05 -8.27 -2.39
C GLN A 802 30.55 -7.46 -3.59
N ALA A 803 29.28 -7.68 -4.00
CA ALA A 803 28.68 -6.87 -5.05
C ALA A 803 28.49 -5.40 -4.63
N ALA A 804 28.18 -5.15 -3.36
CA ALA A 804 28.08 -3.79 -2.81
C ALA A 804 29.45 -3.12 -2.65
N GLU A 805 30.49 -3.86 -2.25
CA GLU A 805 31.86 -3.33 -2.17
C GLU A 805 32.42 -2.91 -3.53
N LYS A 806 32.00 -3.59 -4.61
CA LYS A 806 32.52 -3.36 -5.96
C LYS A 806 31.96 -2.12 -6.65
N PHE A 807 30.75 -1.67 -6.29
CA PHE A 807 30.07 -0.59 -7.00
C PHE A 807 29.48 0.43 -6.01
N GLU A 808 29.85 1.70 -6.15
CA GLU A 808 29.45 2.79 -5.24
C GLU A 808 27.91 2.92 -5.07
N LYS A 809 27.15 2.68 -6.14
CA LYS A 809 25.68 2.73 -6.15
C LYS A 809 25.00 1.48 -5.60
N VAL A 810 25.76 0.44 -5.24
CA VAL A 810 25.23 -0.83 -4.73
C VAL A 810 25.50 -0.90 -3.23
N LYS A 811 24.48 -1.25 -2.46
CA LYS A 811 24.47 -1.24 -1.01
C LYS A 811 24.07 -2.61 -0.48
N PHE A 812 24.59 -2.96 0.69
CA PHE A 812 24.23 -4.16 1.43
C PHE A 812 23.58 -3.79 2.77
N LEU A 813 22.49 -4.46 3.11
CA LEU A 813 21.74 -4.31 4.35
C LEU A 813 21.63 -5.67 5.04
N ASP A 814 22.34 -5.84 6.16
CA ASP A 814 22.29 -7.10 6.90
C ASP A 814 21.04 -7.17 7.78
N ILE A 815 20.11 -8.05 7.41
CA ILE A 815 18.89 -8.29 8.17
C ILE A 815 19.17 -8.85 9.57
N THR A 816 20.30 -9.53 9.77
CA THR A 816 20.67 -10.07 11.08
C THR A 816 20.92 -8.94 12.07
N GLU A 817 21.69 -7.93 11.67
CA GLU A 817 21.92 -6.73 12.49
C GLU A 817 20.61 -6.00 12.80
N VAL A 818 19.75 -5.83 11.79
CA VAL A 818 18.44 -5.20 11.94
C VAL A 818 17.60 -5.93 12.99
N LEU A 819 17.60 -7.26 12.98
CA LEU A 819 16.80 -8.05 13.92
C LEU A 819 17.42 -8.14 15.30
N THR A 820 18.74 -7.99 15.42
CA THR A 820 19.44 -7.96 16.72
C THR A 820 19.07 -6.69 17.51
N SER A 821 18.69 -5.61 16.82
CA SER A 821 18.19 -4.38 17.45
C SER A 821 16.78 -4.48 18.05
N VAL A 822 16.06 -5.58 17.79
CA VAL A 822 14.72 -5.85 18.31
C VAL A 822 14.86 -6.80 19.52
N LYS A 823 14.28 -6.47 20.69
CA LYS A 823 14.38 -7.27 21.94
C LYS A 823 14.39 -8.79 21.66
N LYS A 824 15.35 -9.52 22.24
CA LYS A 824 15.63 -10.96 22.00
C LYS A 824 14.32 -11.77 21.84
N ASN A 825 14.15 -12.39 20.65
CA ASN A 825 13.03 -13.22 20.21
C ASN A 825 11.76 -12.53 19.67
N ALA A 826 11.70 -11.20 19.57
CA ALA A 826 10.50 -10.51 19.07
C ALA A 826 10.49 -10.22 17.56
N GLY A 827 11.61 -10.37 16.82
CA GLY A 827 11.76 -9.96 15.41
C GLY A 827 11.46 -11.01 14.33
N ILE A 828 11.54 -12.31 14.65
CA ILE A 828 11.25 -13.44 13.75
C ILE A 828 10.16 -14.30 14.38
N LEU A 829 9.31 -14.93 13.57
CA LEU A 829 8.29 -15.89 14.01
C LEU A 829 8.91 -17.23 14.47
N SER A 830 8.10 -18.09 15.08
CA SER A 830 8.53 -19.41 15.57
C SER A 830 9.05 -20.37 14.49
N ASP A 831 8.85 -20.05 13.21
CA ASP A 831 9.40 -20.81 12.08
C ASP A 831 10.85 -20.44 11.73
N ASN A 832 11.42 -19.43 12.40
CA ASN A 832 12.79 -18.93 12.25
C ASN A 832 13.16 -18.42 10.84
N VAL A 833 12.17 -18.14 9.99
CA VAL A 833 12.40 -17.65 8.62
C VAL A 833 11.55 -16.41 8.33
N HIS A 834 10.31 -16.35 8.82
CA HIS A 834 9.42 -15.22 8.55
C HIS A 834 9.51 -14.16 9.62
N LEU A 835 9.46 -12.90 9.20
CA LEU A 835 9.48 -11.75 10.11
C LEU A 835 8.20 -11.67 10.95
N SER A 836 8.34 -11.24 12.20
CA SER A 836 7.23 -10.81 13.03
C SER A 836 6.81 -9.37 12.68
N ILE A 837 5.77 -8.84 13.31
CA ILE A 837 5.37 -7.42 13.15
C ILE A 837 6.51 -6.47 13.57
N PRO A 838 7.14 -6.64 14.75
CA PRO A 838 8.35 -5.87 15.08
C PRO A 838 9.48 -6.00 14.05
N GLY A 839 9.73 -7.20 13.52
CA GLY A 839 10.74 -7.43 12.49
C GLY A 839 10.44 -6.69 11.18
N HIS A 840 9.19 -6.75 10.72
CA HIS A 840 8.74 -5.98 9.56
C HIS A 840 8.92 -4.47 9.76
N ARG A 841 8.63 -3.95 10.97
CA ARG A 841 8.81 -2.53 11.30
C ARG A 841 10.29 -2.14 11.28
N ALA A 842 11.15 -2.93 11.93
CA ALA A 842 12.58 -2.70 11.97
C ALA A 842 13.20 -2.70 10.56
N LEU A 843 12.81 -3.66 9.72
CA LEU A 843 13.29 -3.74 8.35
C LEU A 843 12.84 -2.55 7.51
N ALA A 844 11.58 -2.10 7.65
CA ALA A 844 11.09 -0.91 6.96
C ALA A 844 11.93 0.33 7.32
N THR A 845 12.21 0.53 8.61
CA THR A 845 13.09 1.62 9.09
C THR A 845 14.49 1.50 8.53
N ALA A 846 15.08 0.31 8.56
CA ALA A 846 16.44 0.08 8.08
C ALA A 846 16.59 0.34 6.57
N ILE A 847 15.62 -0.08 5.75
CA ILE A 847 15.58 0.24 4.31
C ILE A 847 15.56 1.75 4.13
N PHE A 848 14.72 2.46 4.88
CA PHE A 848 14.63 3.92 4.79
C PHE A 848 15.95 4.60 5.15
N SER A 849 16.59 4.21 6.25
CA SER A 849 17.91 4.74 6.64
C SER A 849 18.95 4.49 5.55
N LYS A 850 19.00 3.28 4.98
CA LYS A 850 19.97 2.92 3.93
C LYS A 850 19.82 3.73 2.64
N LEU A 851 18.57 4.07 2.28
CA LEU A 851 18.27 4.93 1.14
C LEU A 851 18.52 6.41 1.44
N SER A 852 18.33 6.85 2.68
CA SER A 852 18.48 8.26 3.09
C SER A 852 19.94 8.73 3.15
N ILE A 853 20.89 7.82 3.34
CA ILE A 853 22.34 8.10 3.37
C ILE A 853 22.86 8.65 2.01
N GLU A 854 22.07 8.57 0.92
CA GLU A 854 22.40 9.22 -0.37
C GLU A 854 22.29 10.76 -0.36
N ARG A 855 21.88 11.39 0.76
CA ARG A 855 21.86 12.85 0.87
C ARG A 855 23.15 13.40 1.47
N GLY A 856 24.26 13.13 0.81
CA GLY A 856 25.56 13.73 1.13
C GLY A 856 25.54 15.25 0.94
N ASN A 857 25.98 15.97 1.98
CA ASN A 857 26.51 17.35 2.05
C ASN A 857 25.64 18.57 1.70
N ASP A 858 24.45 18.46 1.10
CA ASP A 858 23.62 19.64 0.76
C ASP A 858 22.27 19.75 1.46
N LYS A 859 21.89 18.76 2.28
CA LYS A 859 20.64 18.84 3.04
C LYS A 859 20.81 19.71 4.29
N VAL A 860 20.07 20.81 4.36
CA VAL A 860 19.93 21.62 5.58
C VAL A 860 18.86 21.00 6.47
N TYR A 861 19.23 20.61 7.69
CA TYR A 861 18.33 20.12 8.73
C TYR A 861 17.85 21.27 9.61
N ARG A 862 16.59 21.23 10.04
CA ARG A 862 16.03 22.21 10.98
C ARG A 862 16.08 21.70 12.40
N ALA A 863 16.77 22.43 13.27
CA ALA A 863 16.88 22.14 14.69
C ALA A 863 16.16 23.21 15.51
N ALA A 864 15.29 22.82 16.44
CA ALA A 864 14.69 23.73 17.40
C ALA A 864 15.34 23.54 18.78
N LEU A 865 15.65 24.63 19.48
CA LEU A 865 16.15 24.61 20.86
C LEU A 865 15.27 25.49 21.74
N ILE A 866 14.57 24.85 22.68
CA ILE A 866 13.57 25.51 23.52
C ILE A 866 14.10 25.63 24.95
N GLY A 867 14.29 26.87 25.40
CA GLY A 867 15.02 27.22 26.61
C GLY A 867 16.52 27.31 26.36
N VAL A 868 17.10 28.51 26.45
CA VAL A 868 18.54 28.77 26.24
C VAL A 868 19.23 29.34 27.47
N GLY A 869 18.71 29.03 28.66
CA GLY A 869 19.38 29.31 29.93
C GLY A 869 20.71 28.56 30.09
N ASN A 870 21.15 28.34 31.34
CA ASN A 870 22.50 27.81 31.60
C ASN A 870 22.86 26.52 30.85
N LEU A 871 21.95 25.55 30.76
CA LEU A 871 22.18 24.28 30.06
C LEU A 871 21.80 24.36 28.58
N GLY A 872 20.68 25.00 28.26
CA GLY A 872 20.25 25.24 26.89
C GLY A 872 21.30 25.95 26.03
N SER A 873 21.95 26.99 26.57
CA SER A 873 23.06 27.65 25.86
C SER A 873 24.30 26.76 25.69
N ARG A 874 24.49 25.70 26.49
CA ARG A 874 25.51 24.68 26.25
C ARG A 874 25.10 23.71 25.15
N HIS A 875 23.81 23.37 25.05
CA HIS A 875 23.30 22.67 23.85
C HIS A 875 23.52 23.49 22.60
N LEU A 876 23.24 24.81 22.64
CA LEU A 876 23.51 25.70 21.50
C LEU A 876 24.99 25.71 21.13
N GLN A 877 25.88 25.78 22.13
CA GLN A 877 27.33 25.69 21.93
C GLN A 877 27.74 24.36 21.27
N GLY A 878 27.11 23.24 21.65
CA GLY A 878 27.35 21.94 21.02
C GLY A 878 26.75 21.85 19.61
N LEU A 879 25.52 22.33 19.38
CA LEU A 879 24.91 22.38 18.05
C LEU A 879 25.75 23.17 17.04
N ALA A 880 26.41 24.24 17.49
CA ALA A 880 27.32 25.03 16.65
C ALA A 880 28.52 24.22 16.10
N ARG A 881 28.83 23.07 16.70
CA ARG A 881 29.91 22.16 16.31
C ARG A 881 29.43 20.98 15.44
N SER A 882 28.16 20.96 15.05
CA SER A 882 27.62 19.90 14.20
C SER A 882 28.33 19.84 12.84
N ASN A 883 28.51 18.61 12.35
CA ASN A 883 29.02 18.36 11.00
C ASN A 883 27.94 18.52 9.92
N ASN A 884 26.66 18.52 10.32
CA ASN A 884 25.53 18.70 9.43
C ASN A 884 25.23 20.19 9.19
N LYS A 885 24.64 20.51 8.03
CA LYS A 885 24.08 21.85 7.78
C LYS A 885 22.84 22.03 8.65
N LEU A 886 22.90 22.86 9.69
CA LEU A 886 21.81 23.11 10.62
C LEU A 886 21.24 24.53 10.49
N ALA A 887 19.92 24.61 10.37
CA ALA A 887 19.14 25.81 10.65
C ALA A 887 18.57 25.72 12.05
N ILE A 888 19.23 26.40 12.99
CA ILE A 888 18.91 26.39 14.42
C ILE A 888 17.95 27.54 14.74
N GLU A 889 16.79 27.19 15.27
CA GLU A 889 15.78 28.12 15.76
C GLU A 889 15.66 28.00 17.29
N CYS A 890 15.96 29.09 18.00
CA CYS A 890 15.94 29.13 19.46
C CYS A 890 14.75 29.93 20.00
N PHE A 891 14.02 29.39 20.97
CA PHE A 891 13.01 30.13 21.73
C PHE A 891 13.39 30.24 23.20
N GLU A 892 13.39 31.46 23.72
CA GLU A 892 13.61 31.79 25.13
C GLU A 892 12.89 33.11 25.48
N PRO A 893 12.07 33.16 26.54
CA PRO A 893 11.37 34.39 26.90
C PRO A 893 12.26 35.44 27.60
N ASN A 894 13.38 35.03 28.22
CA ASN A 894 14.26 35.96 28.94
C ASN A 894 15.42 36.46 28.06
N GLN A 895 15.44 37.77 27.79
CA GLN A 895 16.46 38.39 26.96
C GLN A 895 17.89 38.19 27.49
N ALA A 896 18.12 38.21 28.81
CA ALA A 896 19.45 38.02 29.37
C ALA A 896 20.00 36.60 29.08
N ASN A 897 19.12 35.60 29.02
CA ASN A 897 19.49 34.23 28.62
C ASN A 897 19.83 34.17 27.12
N ILE A 898 19.08 34.88 26.26
CA ILE A 898 19.37 35.00 24.82
C ILE A 898 20.76 35.60 24.61
N ASP A 899 21.04 36.74 25.27
CA ASP A 899 22.31 37.44 25.14
C ASP A 899 23.48 36.54 25.58
N GLN A 900 23.35 35.86 26.72
CA GLN A 900 24.36 34.89 27.18
C GLN A 900 24.52 33.70 26.22
N ALA A 901 23.43 33.17 25.67
CA ALA A 901 23.47 32.06 24.73
C ALA A 901 24.16 32.45 23.42
N PHE A 902 23.91 33.66 22.93
CA PHE A 902 24.56 34.18 21.74
C PHE A 902 26.06 34.41 21.95
N GLU A 903 26.49 34.89 23.10
CA GLU A 903 27.92 34.99 23.42
C GLU A 903 28.59 33.61 23.48
N ARG A 904 27.97 32.61 24.13
CA ARG A 904 28.47 31.23 24.14
C ARG A 904 28.51 30.57 22.75
N PHE A 905 27.57 30.93 21.88
CA PHE A 905 27.57 30.50 20.48
C PHE A 905 28.78 31.08 19.73
N LYS A 906 29.09 32.37 19.92
CA LYS A 906 30.26 33.02 19.31
C LYS A 906 31.59 32.43 19.76
N GLU A 907 31.69 31.96 21.00
CA GLU A 907 32.90 31.31 21.54
C GLU A 907 33.36 30.10 20.70
N VAL A 908 32.46 29.47 19.94
CA VAL A 908 32.78 28.30 19.09
C VAL A 908 33.51 28.69 17.79
N GLY A 909 33.41 29.96 17.37
CA GLY A 909 33.88 30.43 16.06
C GLY A 909 32.83 30.28 14.94
N THR A 910 33.17 30.72 13.74
CA THR A 910 32.28 30.64 12.56
C THR A 910 32.28 29.25 11.97
N ASN A 911 31.11 28.60 11.94
CA ASN A 911 30.86 27.35 11.21
C ASN A 911 29.87 27.64 10.08
N GLU A 912 30.30 27.48 8.83
CA GLU A 912 29.49 27.78 7.63
C GLU A 912 28.27 26.86 7.47
N ASN A 913 28.28 25.71 8.15
CA ASN A 913 27.15 24.79 8.16
C ASN A 913 26.00 25.27 9.04
N ILE A 914 26.21 26.28 9.89
CA ILE A 914 25.26 26.64 10.94
C ILE A 914 24.63 28.00 10.65
N THR A 915 23.30 28.03 10.64
CA THR A 915 22.51 29.26 10.69
C THR A 915 21.74 29.30 12.00
N LEU A 916 21.75 30.46 12.67
CA LEU A 916 21.11 30.65 13.97
C LEU A 916 20.08 31.76 13.89
N LYS A 917 18.88 31.51 14.43
CA LYS A 917 17.81 32.49 14.59
C LYS A 917 17.18 32.35 15.98
N PHE A 918 16.98 33.47 16.67
CA PHE A 918 16.10 33.52 17.84
C PHE A 918 14.69 33.92 17.41
N VAL A 919 13.67 33.23 17.92
CA VAL A 919 12.25 33.48 17.64
C VAL A 919 11.54 34.05 18.87
N SER A 920 10.46 34.82 18.64
CA SER A 920 9.69 35.51 19.69
C SER A 920 8.72 34.60 20.46
N ASP A 921 8.33 33.47 19.86
CA ASP A 921 7.31 32.56 20.38
C ASP A 921 7.42 31.19 19.69
N LEU A 922 6.76 30.17 20.25
CA LEU A 922 6.76 28.81 19.72
C LEU A 922 6.05 28.68 18.36
N GLN A 923 5.08 29.56 18.05
CA GLN A 923 4.38 29.53 16.75
C GLN A 923 5.28 29.99 15.61
N SER A 924 6.23 30.87 15.90
CA SER A 924 7.22 31.40 14.96
C SER A 924 8.30 30.40 14.56
N LEU A 925 8.33 29.21 15.18
CA LEU A 925 9.16 28.09 14.75
C LEU A 925 8.68 27.53 13.40
N SER A 926 9.60 26.97 12.63
CA SER A 926 9.33 26.28 11.39
C SER A 926 8.31 25.13 11.57
N GLU A 927 7.40 24.97 10.61
CA GLU A 927 6.35 23.94 10.65
C GLU A 927 6.90 22.51 10.71
N ASN A 928 8.04 22.25 10.08
CA ASN A 928 8.70 20.95 10.07
C ASN A 928 10.07 21.06 10.74
N ILE A 929 10.29 20.30 11.81
CA ILE A 929 11.50 20.31 12.63
C ILE A 929 12.10 18.90 12.61
N ASP A 930 13.33 18.78 12.11
CA ASP A 930 14.03 17.49 12.05
C ASP A 930 14.43 17.01 13.44
N ILE A 931 14.81 17.94 14.32
CA ILE A 931 15.13 17.64 15.72
C ILE A 931 14.83 18.82 16.65
N ALA A 932 14.22 18.55 17.81
CA ALA A 932 13.96 19.55 18.84
C ALA A 932 14.65 19.16 20.16
N ILE A 933 15.29 20.12 20.82
CA ILE A 933 15.88 19.97 22.16
C ILE A 933 15.08 20.83 23.14
N ILE A 934 14.54 20.21 24.19
CA ILE A 934 13.75 20.90 25.22
C ILE A 934 14.58 21.01 26.50
N ALA A 935 15.29 22.12 26.64
CA ALA A 935 16.19 22.44 27.74
C ALA A 935 15.58 23.45 28.73
N THR A 936 14.26 23.35 28.94
CA THR A 936 13.53 24.12 29.94
C THR A 936 13.69 23.53 31.35
N ASN A 937 13.13 24.18 32.37
CA ASN A 937 12.96 23.58 33.69
C ASN A 937 11.86 22.51 33.68
N SER A 938 11.86 21.61 34.69
CA SER A 938 10.92 20.48 34.79
C SER A 938 9.47 20.85 35.06
N ASP A 939 9.23 21.98 35.72
CA ASP A 939 7.91 22.52 36.08
C ASP A 939 7.08 22.92 34.85
N ILE A 940 7.72 23.39 33.79
CA ILE A 940 7.04 23.86 32.57
C ILE A 940 7.24 22.96 31.35
N ARG A 941 8.14 21.96 31.43
CA ARG A 941 8.54 21.13 30.28
C ARG A 941 7.36 20.41 29.64
N ALA A 942 6.49 19.80 30.45
CA ALA A 942 5.35 19.05 29.94
C ALA A 942 4.46 19.91 29.03
N LYS A 943 4.13 21.12 29.49
CA LYS A 943 3.34 22.08 28.74
C LYS A 943 4.00 22.45 27.41
N VAL A 944 5.31 22.69 27.42
CA VAL A 944 6.08 23.02 26.21
C VAL A 944 6.08 21.86 25.22
N VAL A 945 6.28 20.62 25.68
CA VAL A 945 6.25 19.43 24.81
C VAL A 945 4.87 19.27 24.18
N VAL A 946 3.79 19.38 24.97
CA VAL A 946 2.42 19.26 24.49
C VAL A 946 2.09 20.34 23.45
N GLU A 947 2.46 21.60 23.71
CA GLU A 947 2.24 22.70 22.77
C GLU A 947 3.00 22.46 21.46
N LEU A 948 4.27 22.07 21.54
CA LEU A 948 5.13 21.89 20.38
C LEU A 948 4.68 20.71 19.51
N LEU A 949 4.35 19.55 20.11
CA LEU A 949 3.89 18.36 19.40
C LEU A 949 2.49 18.50 18.78
N ASN A 950 1.67 19.41 19.31
CA ASN A 950 0.35 19.69 18.74
C ASN A 950 0.37 20.73 17.62
N THR A 951 1.38 21.61 17.61
CA THR A 951 1.44 22.74 16.67
C THR A 951 2.47 22.57 15.56
N LYS A 952 3.47 21.70 15.74
CA LYS A 952 4.57 21.50 14.80
C LYS A 952 4.76 20.03 14.45
N ASN A 953 5.30 19.77 13.26
CA ASN A 953 5.69 18.43 12.84
C ASN A 953 7.14 18.16 13.25
N ILE A 954 7.31 17.48 14.38
CA ILE A 954 8.64 17.14 14.93
C ILE A 954 8.95 15.68 14.66
N ARG A 955 10.13 15.41 14.10
CA ARG A 955 10.58 14.04 13.84
C ARG A 955 11.30 13.40 15.03
N ASN A 956 12.18 14.17 15.68
CA ASN A 956 13.05 13.72 16.76
C ASN A 956 13.03 14.72 17.92
N LEU A 957 13.02 14.25 19.16
CA LEU A 957 12.96 15.06 20.36
C LEU A 957 14.02 14.62 21.37
N ILE A 958 14.79 15.57 21.91
CA ILE A 958 15.68 15.35 23.05
C ILE A 958 15.13 16.14 24.24
N LEU A 959 14.86 15.46 25.35
CA LEU A 959 14.35 16.06 26.57
C LEU A 959 15.42 16.09 27.66
N GLU A 960 15.54 17.22 28.35
CA GLU A 960 16.34 17.29 29.57
C GLU A 960 15.70 16.55 30.74
N LYS A 961 16.55 16.05 31.64
CA LYS A 961 16.14 15.53 32.95
C LYS A 961 16.03 16.67 33.97
N VAL A 962 15.29 16.53 35.06
CA VAL A 962 14.25 15.53 35.37
C VAL A 962 13.07 15.75 34.43
N LEU A 963 12.55 14.72 33.74
CA LEU A 963 11.56 14.85 32.68
C LEU A 963 10.37 15.72 33.08
N PHE A 964 9.60 15.29 34.09
CA PHE A 964 8.44 16.00 34.63
C PHE A 964 8.32 15.78 36.15
N GLN A 965 7.55 16.63 36.82
CA GLN A 965 7.39 16.62 38.28
C GLN A 965 6.25 15.72 38.78
N ASP A 966 5.35 15.26 37.91
CA ASP A 966 4.19 14.45 38.26
C ASP A 966 4.00 13.29 37.28
N SER A 967 3.36 12.21 37.73
CA SER A 967 3.17 10.99 36.95
C SER A 967 2.15 11.12 35.80
N LEU A 968 1.21 12.06 35.87
CA LEU A 968 0.21 12.25 34.83
C LEU A 968 0.87 12.80 33.56
N SER A 969 1.78 13.78 33.72
CA SER A 969 2.58 14.34 32.63
C SER A 969 3.36 13.26 31.87
N TYR A 970 3.94 12.27 32.56
CA TYR A 970 4.63 11.15 31.89
C TYR A 970 3.69 10.36 30.98
N THR A 971 2.49 10.02 31.49
CA THR A 971 1.52 9.18 30.76
C THR A 971 0.89 9.94 29.58
N GLU A 972 0.58 11.22 29.79
CA GLU A 972 0.03 12.11 28.75
C GLU A 972 1.01 12.26 27.58
N ILE A 973 2.29 12.51 27.89
CA ILE A 973 3.32 12.72 26.87
C ILE A 973 3.69 11.40 26.18
N ASP A 974 3.70 10.27 26.89
CA ASP A 974 3.89 8.95 26.28
C ASP A 974 2.84 8.68 25.19
N SER A 975 1.56 8.92 25.52
CA SER A 975 0.44 8.75 24.59
C SER A 975 0.56 9.70 23.39
N LEU A 976 0.98 10.94 23.62
CA LEU A 976 1.16 11.94 22.56
C LEU A 976 2.33 11.60 21.65
N ILE A 977 3.43 11.08 22.20
CA ILE A 977 4.59 10.59 21.44
C ILE A 977 4.17 9.45 20.51
N GLU A 978 3.39 8.48 21.02
CA GLU A 978 2.85 7.38 20.22
C GLU A 978 1.90 7.86 19.11
N GLU A 979 0.99 8.77 19.44
CA GLU A 979 0.03 9.35 18.48
C GLU A 979 0.75 10.06 17.33
N LYS A 980 1.76 10.86 17.65
CA LYS A 980 2.50 11.68 16.67
C LYS A 980 3.64 10.91 15.99
N GLY A 981 4.04 9.75 16.51
CA GLY A 981 5.11 8.92 15.94
C GLY A 981 6.50 9.57 16.03
N VAL A 982 6.78 10.27 17.13
CA VAL A 982 8.05 11.01 17.34
C VAL A 982 9.07 10.14 18.04
N ASN A 983 10.34 10.15 17.60
CA ASN A 983 11.40 9.48 18.34
C ASN A 983 11.89 10.39 19.47
N VAL A 984 11.94 9.87 20.70
CA VAL A 984 12.29 10.67 21.88
C VAL A 984 13.42 10.05 22.67
N TRP A 985 14.44 10.87 22.96
CA TRP A 985 15.59 10.54 23.81
C TRP A 985 15.63 11.47 25.02
N VAL A 986 16.17 10.97 26.12
CA VAL A 986 16.31 11.73 27.37
C VAL A 986 17.78 11.94 27.67
N ASN A 987 18.17 13.17 28.03
CA ASN A 987 19.58 13.53 28.18
C ASN A 987 20.20 12.91 29.45
N HIS A 988 20.65 11.66 29.35
CA HIS A 988 21.52 10.97 30.32
C HIS A 988 22.90 10.69 29.71
N PRO A 989 23.81 11.68 29.70
CA PRO A 989 25.03 11.61 28.91
C PRO A 989 26.10 10.63 29.43
N ARG A 990 25.99 10.11 30.66
CA ARG A 990 27.01 9.21 31.25
C ARG A 990 27.23 7.92 30.46
N ARG A 991 26.24 7.50 29.66
CA ARG A 991 26.37 6.38 28.71
C ARG A 991 27.44 6.61 27.64
N MET A 992 27.82 7.87 27.41
CA MET A 992 28.81 8.28 26.42
C MET A 992 30.24 8.36 26.99
N PHE A 993 30.42 8.23 28.31
CA PHE A 993 31.73 8.43 28.94
C PHE A 993 32.61 7.19 28.76
N ASP A 994 33.79 7.37 28.17
CA ASP A 994 34.69 6.26 27.83
C ASP A 994 35.36 5.61 29.05
N ILE A 995 35.45 6.33 30.17
CA ILE A 995 36.13 5.90 31.41
C ILE A 995 35.59 4.57 31.97
N HIS A 996 34.35 4.21 31.65
CA HIS A 996 33.72 2.98 32.15
C HIS A 996 33.82 1.80 31.18
N LYS A 997 34.06 2.06 29.88
CA LYS A 997 34.04 1.04 28.82
C LYS A 997 34.97 -0.15 29.07
N PRO A 998 36.20 0.02 29.61
CA PRO A 998 37.12 -1.11 29.84
C PRO A 998 36.59 -2.18 30.79
N PHE A 999 35.62 -1.86 31.66
CA PHE A 999 35.15 -2.76 32.73
C PHE A 999 33.74 -3.31 32.50
N LEU A 1000 33.13 -3.05 31.34
CA LEU A 1000 31.74 -3.43 31.07
C LEU A 1000 31.52 -4.95 31.07
N SER A 1001 32.49 -5.73 30.59
CA SER A 1001 32.39 -7.19 30.54
C SER A 1001 32.27 -7.76 31.96
N GLU A 1002 33.14 -7.32 32.87
CA GLU A 1002 33.20 -7.85 34.23
C GLU A 1002 32.04 -7.36 35.10
N ILE A 1003 31.53 -6.15 34.83
CA ILE A 1003 30.32 -5.61 35.45
C ILE A 1003 29.08 -6.39 35.02
N ARG A 1004 28.92 -6.69 33.72
CA ARG A 1004 27.75 -7.40 33.18
C ARG A 1004 27.71 -8.88 33.52
N GLU A 1005 28.86 -9.50 33.73
CA GLU A 1005 28.96 -10.92 34.12
C GLU A 1005 28.86 -11.15 35.63
N ALA A 1006 28.84 -10.08 36.45
CA ALA A 1006 28.75 -10.17 37.90
C ALA A 1006 27.43 -10.82 38.36
N LYS A 1007 27.50 -11.73 39.33
CA LYS A 1007 26.32 -12.37 39.92
C LYS A 1007 25.67 -11.52 41.01
N LYS A 1008 26.49 -10.75 41.71
CA LYS A 1008 26.07 -9.80 42.74
C LYS A 1008 26.88 -8.53 42.58
N LEU A 1009 26.21 -7.39 42.74
CA LEU A 1009 26.86 -6.10 42.56
C LEU A 1009 26.34 -5.09 43.59
N SER A 1010 27.26 -4.31 44.16
CA SER A 1010 26.96 -3.14 44.98
C SER A 1010 27.48 -1.89 44.28
N PHE A 1011 26.60 -0.92 44.05
CA PHE A 1011 26.89 0.32 43.36
C PHE A 1011 26.69 1.51 44.30
N GLN A 1012 27.73 2.27 44.59
CA GLN A 1012 27.67 3.35 45.56
C GLN A 1012 28.16 4.65 44.93
N VAL A 1013 27.40 5.72 45.10
CA VAL A 1013 27.76 7.07 44.68
C VAL A 1013 27.75 7.94 45.93
N SER A 1014 28.82 8.67 46.19
CA SER A 1014 28.95 9.48 47.40
C SER A 1014 29.64 10.80 47.11
N GLY A 1015 29.10 11.88 47.65
CA GLY A 1015 29.66 13.23 47.56
C GLY A 1015 28.97 14.21 48.50
N VAL A 1016 29.25 15.49 48.34
CA VAL A 1016 28.73 16.58 49.17
C VAL A 1016 28.08 17.63 48.27
N ASN A 1017 26.81 17.95 48.51
CA ASN A 1017 26.10 19.02 47.80
C ASN A 1017 26.16 18.93 46.26
N TRP A 1018 26.06 17.71 45.71
CA TRP A 1018 26.19 17.49 44.26
C TRP A 1018 24.85 17.49 43.50
N GLY A 1019 23.75 17.86 44.15
CA GLY A 1019 22.44 17.96 43.51
C GLY A 1019 21.71 16.62 43.40
N LEU A 1020 21.53 15.87 44.50
CA LEU A 1020 21.03 14.48 44.46
C LEU A 1020 19.66 14.38 43.79
N GLY A 1021 18.74 15.30 44.10
CA GLY A 1021 17.39 15.29 43.54
C GLY A 1021 17.36 15.43 42.01
N SER A 1022 18.32 16.16 41.46
CA SER A 1022 18.40 16.42 40.01
C SER A 1022 19.34 15.46 39.29
N ASN A 1023 20.46 15.10 39.89
CA ASN A 1023 21.55 14.35 39.26
C ASN A 1023 21.52 12.85 39.61
N GLY A 1024 20.78 12.43 40.65
CA GLY A 1024 20.66 11.02 41.03
C GLY A 1024 20.17 10.13 39.89
N LEU A 1025 19.25 10.64 39.06
CA LEU A 1025 18.76 9.93 37.88
C LEU A 1025 19.83 9.68 36.82
N HIS A 1026 20.87 10.51 36.72
CA HIS A 1026 22.00 10.18 35.84
C HIS A 1026 22.75 8.93 36.30
N PHE A 1027 22.89 8.74 37.61
CA PHE A 1027 23.58 7.58 38.18
C PHE A 1027 22.73 6.32 38.18
N LEU A 1028 21.40 6.46 38.38
CA LEU A 1028 20.49 5.31 38.20
C LEU A 1028 20.43 4.85 36.75
N ASP A 1029 20.31 5.79 35.81
CA ASP A 1029 20.37 5.47 34.39
C ASP A 1029 21.68 4.78 34.03
N PHE A 1030 22.80 5.38 34.45
CA PHE A 1030 24.13 4.82 34.25
C PHE A 1030 24.28 3.42 34.83
N LEU A 1031 23.84 3.19 36.08
CA LEU A 1031 23.83 1.88 36.73
C LEU A 1031 23.11 0.85 35.85
N THR A 1032 21.87 1.13 35.46
CA THR A 1032 21.08 0.17 34.67
C THR A 1032 21.67 -0.12 33.30
N TRP A 1033 22.33 0.86 32.69
CA TRP A 1033 23.01 0.71 31.40
C TRP A 1033 24.30 -0.11 31.49
N ILE A 1034 25.15 0.14 32.51
CA ILE A 1034 26.38 -0.63 32.68
C ILE A 1034 26.10 -2.07 33.09
N THR A 1035 25.01 -2.33 33.83
CA THR A 1035 24.63 -3.67 34.26
C THR A 1035 23.68 -4.41 33.32
N ASP A 1036 23.21 -3.79 32.23
CA ASP A 1036 22.23 -4.37 31.29
C ASP A 1036 20.92 -4.83 31.98
N THR A 1037 20.38 -3.97 32.86
CA THR A 1037 19.19 -4.24 33.69
C THR A 1037 18.03 -3.30 33.42
N GLU A 1038 18.03 -2.62 32.28
CA GLU A 1038 16.95 -1.72 31.88
C GLU A 1038 15.59 -2.46 31.83
N GLY A 1039 14.56 -1.86 32.46
CA GLY A 1039 13.20 -2.39 32.48
C GLY A 1039 12.97 -3.53 33.48
N GLN A 1040 13.91 -3.81 34.38
CA GLN A 1040 13.72 -4.79 35.47
C GLN A 1040 12.95 -4.18 36.66
N ASP A 1041 12.66 -4.94 37.71
CA ASP A 1041 12.01 -4.37 38.89
C ASP A 1041 13.04 -3.62 39.74
N ILE A 1042 12.75 -2.35 40.04
CA ILE A 1042 13.58 -1.47 40.87
C ILE A 1042 12.82 -1.05 42.13
N GLU A 1043 13.45 -1.24 43.28
CA GLU A 1043 12.95 -0.78 44.57
C GLU A 1043 13.83 0.39 45.04
N LEU A 1044 13.20 1.48 45.50
CA LEU A 1044 13.86 2.72 45.89
C LEU A 1044 13.30 3.23 47.21
N GLU A 1045 14.19 3.55 48.14
CA GLU A 1045 13.88 4.26 49.37
C GLU A 1045 14.79 5.48 49.55
N TRP A 1046 14.25 6.53 50.17
CA TRP A 1046 15.04 7.65 50.64
C TRP A 1046 15.20 7.53 52.15
N ASN A 1047 16.42 7.17 52.57
CA ASN A 1047 16.75 6.73 53.92
C ASN A 1047 16.35 7.78 54.95
N ARG A 1048 15.58 7.37 55.95
CA ARG A 1048 15.06 8.26 57.00
C ARG A 1048 16.15 8.87 57.88
N ILE A 1049 17.33 8.25 57.93
CA ILE A 1049 18.45 8.71 58.75
C ILE A 1049 19.29 9.69 57.93
N GLY A 1050 19.48 10.91 58.46
CA GLY A 1050 20.36 11.92 57.86
C GLY A 1050 19.82 12.60 56.61
N ARG A 1051 18.55 12.35 56.24
CA ARG A 1051 17.91 13.05 55.13
C ARG A 1051 17.38 14.43 55.53
N THR A 1052 17.58 15.41 54.67
CA THR A 1052 17.06 16.78 54.81
C THR A 1052 16.70 17.35 53.44
N VAL A 1053 15.90 18.40 53.42
CA VAL A 1053 15.64 19.22 52.23
C VAL A 1053 15.97 20.67 52.50
N GLU A 1054 16.43 21.37 51.47
CA GLU A 1054 16.61 22.82 51.49
C GLU A 1054 16.00 23.47 50.25
N GLN A 1055 15.71 24.77 50.34
CA GLN A 1055 15.25 25.54 49.19
C GLN A 1055 16.38 25.66 48.16
N SER A 1056 16.13 25.29 46.91
CA SER A 1056 17.11 25.48 45.83
C SER A 1056 17.30 26.96 45.49
N LYS A 1057 18.38 27.28 44.76
CA LYS A 1057 18.61 28.61 44.14
C LYS A 1057 17.43 29.06 43.26
N ARG A 1058 16.64 28.11 42.78
CA ARG A 1058 15.38 28.34 42.04
C ARG A 1058 14.21 28.12 43.02
N PRO A 1059 13.39 29.14 43.30
CA PRO A 1059 12.36 29.09 44.36
C PRO A 1059 11.31 27.97 44.23
N GLN A 1060 11.09 27.43 43.03
CA GLN A 1060 10.11 26.37 42.80
C GLN A 1060 10.66 24.94 43.03
N PHE A 1061 11.96 24.78 43.33
CA PHE A 1061 12.61 23.48 43.49
C PHE A 1061 13.28 23.35 44.86
N LYS A 1062 13.39 22.12 45.35
CA LYS A 1062 14.08 21.75 46.59
C LYS A 1062 15.35 20.95 46.27
N GLU A 1063 16.38 21.21 47.04
CA GLU A 1063 17.59 20.39 47.08
C GLU A 1063 17.41 19.26 48.10
N VAL A 1064 17.91 18.06 47.79
CA VAL A 1064 17.68 16.85 48.56
C VAL A 1064 19.02 16.33 49.09
N PHE A 1065 19.09 16.06 50.40
CA PHE A 1065 20.28 15.50 51.06
C PHE A 1065 19.97 14.16 51.73
N GLY A 1066 21.02 13.40 52.03
CA GLY A 1066 20.96 12.05 52.60
C GLY A 1066 21.26 10.98 51.56
N THR A 1067 20.72 9.78 51.78
CA THR A 1067 21.00 8.60 50.95
C THR A 1067 19.72 8.06 50.33
N ILE A 1068 19.69 7.94 49.00
CA ILE A 1068 18.69 7.15 48.27
C ILE A 1068 19.31 5.76 48.02
N SER A 1069 18.69 4.70 48.52
CA SER A 1069 19.17 3.33 48.32
C SER A 1069 18.08 2.43 47.77
N GLY A 1070 18.49 1.26 47.28
CA GLY A 1070 17.55 0.35 46.65
C GLY A 1070 18.19 -0.91 46.12
N SER A 1071 17.38 -1.69 45.42
CA SER A 1071 17.84 -2.90 44.75
C SER A 1071 17.18 -3.08 43.38
N ILE A 1072 17.88 -3.81 42.50
CA ILE A 1072 17.37 -4.27 41.21
C ILE A 1072 17.41 -5.80 41.23
N ASN A 1073 16.25 -6.44 40.98
CA ASN A 1073 16.12 -7.90 40.94
C ASN A 1073 16.74 -8.67 42.13
N ASN A 1074 16.79 -8.06 43.33
CA ASN A 1074 17.37 -8.61 44.56
C ASN A 1074 18.86 -9.04 44.51
N SER A 1075 19.55 -8.82 43.39
CA SER A 1075 20.92 -9.24 43.14
C SER A 1075 21.89 -8.07 43.01
N MET A 1076 21.36 -6.87 42.74
CA MET A 1076 22.11 -5.63 42.67
C MET A 1076 21.59 -4.68 43.73
N SER A 1077 22.48 -4.15 44.56
CA SER A 1077 22.18 -3.13 45.57
C SER A 1077 22.82 -1.82 45.17
N PHE A 1078 22.16 -0.70 45.44
CA PHE A 1078 22.76 0.60 45.20
C PHE A 1078 22.48 1.62 46.30
N SER A 1079 23.36 2.62 46.41
CA SER A 1079 23.18 3.79 47.28
C SER A 1079 23.75 5.06 46.63
N LEU A 1080 22.98 6.14 46.67
CA LEU A 1080 23.34 7.46 46.16
C LEU A 1080 23.29 8.43 47.34
N THR A 1081 24.44 8.94 47.77
CA THR A 1081 24.56 9.78 48.96
C THR A 1081 25.05 11.18 48.62
N SER A 1082 24.30 12.19 49.07
CA SER A 1082 24.72 13.59 49.07
C SER A 1082 24.63 14.11 50.49
N LEU A 1083 25.79 14.37 51.10
CA LEU A 1083 25.83 14.98 52.42
C LEU A 1083 25.51 16.48 52.33
N GLN A 1084 24.83 16.99 53.35
CA GLN A 1084 24.63 18.41 53.53
C GLN A 1084 25.98 19.07 53.81
N PRO A 1085 26.35 20.14 53.08
CA PRO A 1085 27.66 20.74 53.24
C PRO A 1085 27.71 21.58 54.52
N VAL A 1086 28.88 21.68 55.15
CA VAL A 1086 29.09 22.60 56.29
C VAL A 1086 29.14 24.06 55.81
N ASN A 1087 29.58 24.27 54.55
CA ASN A 1087 29.79 25.55 53.88
C ASN A 1087 29.08 25.55 52.51
N SER A 1088 29.27 26.54 51.65
CA SER A 1088 28.82 26.47 50.24
C SER A 1088 29.68 25.55 49.34
N GLU A 1089 30.47 24.65 49.94
CA GLU A 1089 31.36 23.73 49.22
C GLU A 1089 30.57 22.64 48.50
N VAL A 1090 31.08 22.24 47.33
CA VAL A 1090 30.54 21.16 46.50
C VAL A 1090 31.67 20.16 46.28
N GLN A 1091 31.45 18.91 46.66
CA GLN A 1091 32.33 17.80 46.32
C GLN A 1091 31.60 16.92 45.29
N LEU A 1092 32.17 16.85 44.09
CA LEU A 1092 31.65 15.99 43.03
C LEU A 1092 31.66 14.53 43.49
N PRO A 1093 30.66 13.74 43.08
CA PRO A 1093 30.49 12.39 43.58
C PRO A 1093 31.50 11.42 42.96
N THR A 1094 31.99 10.48 43.76
CA THR A 1094 32.79 9.32 43.31
C THR A 1094 31.93 8.07 43.24
N ILE A 1095 32.23 7.16 42.31
CA ILE A 1095 31.49 5.91 42.13
C ILE A 1095 32.32 4.74 42.66
N THR A 1096 31.73 3.90 43.51
CA THR A 1096 32.31 2.63 43.94
C THR A 1096 31.45 1.48 43.43
N ILE A 1097 32.05 0.52 42.73
CA ILE A 1097 31.38 -0.69 42.27
C ILE A 1097 32.08 -1.90 42.88
N VAL A 1098 31.33 -2.79 43.53
CA VAL A 1098 31.88 -4.01 44.13
C VAL A 1098 31.05 -5.20 43.68
N SER A 1099 31.69 -6.18 43.03
CA SER A 1099 31.06 -7.44 42.65
C SER A 1099 31.84 -8.66 43.16
N ASP A 1100 31.41 -9.85 42.77
CA ASP A 1100 32.14 -11.10 42.97
C ASP A 1100 33.40 -11.24 42.10
N SER A 1101 33.56 -10.40 41.07
CA SER A 1101 34.66 -10.44 40.10
C SER A 1101 35.60 -9.23 40.16
N ILE A 1102 35.10 -8.04 40.53
CA ILE A 1102 35.84 -6.77 40.44
C ILE A 1102 35.43 -5.77 41.53
N LYS A 1103 36.39 -4.95 41.95
CA LYS A 1103 36.18 -3.71 42.71
C LYS A 1103 36.64 -2.53 41.89
N LEU A 1104 35.84 -1.48 41.80
CA LEU A 1104 36.13 -0.24 41.11
C LEU A 1104 35.89 0.94 42.05
N PHE A 1105 36.79 1.91 42.01
CA PHE A 1105 36.61 3.25 42.53
C PHE A 1105 36.92 4.23 41.41
N ILE A 1106 35.91 4.96 40.96
CA ILE A 1106 35.92 5.81 39.78
C ILE A 1106 35.76 7.26 40.22
N ASP A 1107 36.75 8.07 39.86
CA ASP A 1107 36.72 9.52 39.95
C ASP A 1107 36.60 10.09 38.53
N GLU A 1108 35.35 10.30 38.08
CA GLU A 1108 35.05 10.84 36.74
C GLU A 1108 35.67 12.23 36.52
N TYR A 1109 35.86 13.01 37.58
CA TYR A 1109 36.35 14.38 37.49
C TYR A 1109 37.86 14.42 37.23
N ASN A 1110 38.62 13.58 37.95
CA ASN A 1110 40.06 13.49 37.78
C ASN A 1110 40.48 12.50 36.68
N GLY A 1111 39.54 11.76 36.08
CA GLY A 1111 39.82 10.76 35.04
C GLY A 1111 40.55 9.53 35.57
N VAL A 1112 40.38 9.21 36.86
CA VAL A 1112 41.13 8.14 37.54
C VAL A 1112 40.21 6.98 37.90
N VAL A 1113 40.63 5.76 37.58
CA VAL A 1113 39.96 4.53 38.02
C VAL A 1113 40.92 3.64 38.81
N ASN A 1114 40.62 3.39 40.07
CA ASN A 1114 41.27 2.35 40.86
C ASN A 1114 40.46 1.06 40.72
N TYR A 1115 41.10 -0.04 40.36
CA TYR A 1115 40.42 -1.32 40.18
C TYR A 1115 41.17 -2.49 40.80
N ALA A 1116 40.44 -3.53 41.19
CA ALA A 1116 41.01 -4.77 41.71
C ALA A 1116 40.18 -5.98 41.27
N TYR A 1117 40.82 -6.94 40.61
CA TYR A 1117 40.17 -8.16 40.12
C TYR A 1117 40.28 -9.31 41.12
N ALA A 1118 39.23 -10.14 41.19
CA ALA A 1118 39.23 -11.36 42.01
C ALA A 1118 40.31 -12.36 41.55
N VAL A 1119 40.51 -12.48 40.22
CA VAL A 1119 41.52 -13.38 39.63
C VAL A 1119 42.96 -12.98 39.95
N ASP A 1120 43.19 -11.71 40.32
CA ASP A 1120 44.48 -11.18 40.74
C ASP A 1120 44.55 -10.95 42.26
N ASN A 1121 43.86 -11.81 43.03
CA ASN A 1121 43.82 -11.78 44.50
C ASN A 1121 43.47 -10.40 45.09
N TRP A 1122 42.61 -9.63 44.42
CA TRP A 1122 42.20 -8.29 44.83
C TRP A 1122 43.34 -7.27 44.95
N LYS A 1123 44.42 -7.44 44.20
CA LYS A 1123 45.47 -6.41 44.11
C LYS A 1123 44.91 -5.16 43.42
N TRP A 1124 45.19 -3.99 44.01
CA TRP A 1124 44.81 -2.70 43.44
C TRP A 1124 45.72 -2.31 42.28
N HIS A 1125 45.09 -1.84 41.22
CA HIS A 1125 45.68 -1.24 40.03
C HIS A 1125 45.07 0.15 39.83
N ILE A 1126 45.81 1.02 39.15
CA ILE A 1126 45.35 2.36 38.80
C ILE A 1126 45.39 2.48 37.29
N LEU A 1127 44.25 2.83 36.71
CA LEU A 1127 44.14 3.26 35.33
C LEU A 1127 44.11 4.80 35.34
N GLU A 1128 45.26 5.39 35.03
CA GLU A 1128 45.40 6.82 34.76
C GLU A 1128 45.47 6.99 33.24
N GLY A 1129 44.54 7.75 32.66
CA GLY A 1129 44.47 7.98 31.22
C GLY A 1129 43.80 9.29 30.86
N GLU A 1130 43.94 9.72 29.61
CA GLU A 1130 43.19 10.85 29.06
C GLU A 1130 41.73 10.43 28.82
N PHE A 1131 40.94 10.31 29.88
CA PHE A 1131 39.48 10.20 29.80
C PHE A 1131 38.87 11.59 30.01
N PRO A 1132 38.78 12.44 28.96
CA PRO A 1132 38.23 13.77 29.12
C PRO A 1132 36.78 13.68 29.57
N LEU A 1133 36.44 14.44 30.61
CA LEU A 1133 35.05 14.61 31.01
C LEU A 1133 34.30 15.29 29.87
N LEU A 1134 33.33 14.60 29.27
CA LEU A 1134 32.57 15.15 28.15
C LEU A 1134 31.55 16.18 28.66
N PHE A 1135 31.68 17.43 28.20
CA PHE A 1135 30.74 18.49 28.55
C PHE A 1135 29.52 18.49 27.62
N GLN A 1136 28.38 19.04 28.06
CA GLN A 1136 27.17 19.13 27.22
C GLN A 1136 27.43 19.90 25.89
N SER A 1137 28.33 20.88 25.95
CA SER A 1137 28.81 21.66 24.80
C SER A 1137 29.63 20.85 23.78
N GLU A 1138 30.00 19.61 24.10
CA GLU A 1138 30.74 18.71 23.22
C GLU A 1138 29.89 17.52 22.79
N MET A 1139 28.99 17.05 23.66
CA MET A 1139 28.17 15.87 23.38
C MET A 1139 26.96 16.16 22.49
N THR A 1140 26.41 17.38 22.53
CA THR A 1140 25.15 17.68 21.84
C THR A 1140 25.26 17.47 20.33
N SER A 1141 26.35 17.91 19.69
CA SER A 1141 26.57 17.66 18.25
C SER A 1141 26.64 16.18 17.95
N THR A 1142 27.42 15.41 18.70
CA THR A 1142 27.54 13.96 18.51
C THR A 1142 26.20 13.26 18.59
N VAL A 1143 25.37 13.60 19.61
CA VAL A 1143 24.03 13.04 19.76
C VAL A 1143 23.13 13.41 18.58
N VAL A 1144 23.12 14.69 18.21
CA VAL A 1144 22.25 15.22 17.15
C VAL A 1144 22.63 14.66 15.79
N ASP A 1145 23.92 14.62 15.47
CA ASP A 1145 24.44 14.10 14.20
C ASP A 1145 24.11 12.61 14.07
N SER A 1146 24.35 11.80 15.12
CA SER A 1146 23.97 10.37 15.12
C SER A 1146 22.45 10.17 14.95
N ILE A 1147 21.61 11.01 15.57
CA ILE A 1147 20.15 10.91 15.40
C ILE A 1147 19.75 11.26 13.96
N LEU A 1148 20.32 12.31 13.38
CA LEU A 1148 19.96 12.77 12.02
C LEU A 1148 20.43 11.79 10.94
N GLU A 1149 21.60 11.18 11.12
CA GLU A 1149 22.25 10.30 10.15
C GLU A 1149 21.83 8.82 10.31
N GLU A 1150 21.84 8.32 11.55
CA GLU A 1150 21.61 6.90 11.84
C GLU A 1150 20.23 6.61 12.40
N GLY A 1151 19.52 7.62 12.91
CA GLY A 1151 18.22 7.46 13.58
C GLY A 1151 18.33 6.86 14.98
N LYS A 1152 19.53 6.83 15.58
CA LYS A 1152 19.80 6.30 16.92
C LYS A 1152 20.93 7.06 17.61
N CYS A 1153 21.02 6.97 18.93
CA CYS A 1153 22.15 7.50 19.71
C CYS A 1153 22.32 6.72 21.03
N ALA A 1154 23.34 7.08 21.83
CA ALA A 1154 23.64 6.41 23.09
C ALA A 1154 22.68 6.77 24.24
N LEU A 1155 21.90 7.84 24.11
CA LEU A 1155 20.96 8.28 25.15
C LEU A 1155 19.78 7.29 25.31
N PRO A 1156 19.20 7.15 26.52
CA PRO A 1156 18.01 6.34 26.72
C PRO A 1156 16.82 6.87 25.93
N SER A 1157 15.93 5.96 25.52
CA SER A 1157 14.61 6.32 25.01
C SER A 1157 13.73 6.90 26.12
N TYR A 1158 12.62 7.52 25.72
CA TYR A 1158 11.60 7.97 26.67
C TYR A 1158 11.06 6.85 27.56
N GLU A 1159 10.76 5.67 26.99
CA GLU A 1159 10.27 4.50 27.73
C GLU A 1159 11.28 4.07 28.83
N THR A 1160 12.55 3.94 28.46
CA THR A 1160 13.64 3.56 29.39
C THR A 1160 13.77 4.58 30.52
N ALA A 1161 13.77 5.87 30.20
CA ALA A 1161 13.89 6.92 31.20
C ALA A 1161 12.64 7.01 32.11
N MET A 1162 11.44 6.88 31.55
CA MET A 1162 10.17 6.92 32.30
C MET A 1162 10.13 5.82 33.38
N TRP A 1163 10.58 4.61 33.05
CA TRP A 1163 10.65 3.48 33.98
C TRP A 1163 11.50 3.79 35.22
N LEU A 1164 12.59 4.55 35.08
CA LEU A 1164 13.43 4.99 36.21
C LEU A 1164 12.90 6.21 36.93
N HIS A 1165 12.40 7.19 36.17
CA HIS A 1165 11.96 8.46 36.69
C HIS A 1165 10.77 8.31 37.64
N LEU A 1166 9.77 7.51 37.27
CA LEU A 1166 8.53 7.39 38.04
C LEU A 1166 8.77 6.89 39.48
N PRO A 1167 9.48 5.76 39.72
CA PRO A 1167 9.87 5.36 41.06
C PRO A 1167 10.69 6.41 41.80
N PHE A 1168 11.68 7.03 41.13
CA PHE A 1168 12.58 8.01 41.76
C PHE A 1168 11.86 9.27 42.25
N ILE A 1169 11.03 9.89 41.39
CA ILE A 1169 10.30 11.10 41.76
C ILE A 1169 9.26 10.79 42.84
N ASN A 1170 8.65 9.60 42.82
CA ASN A 1170 7.70 9.17 43.85
C ASN A 1170 8.39 8.98 45.20
N THR A 1171 9.55 8.33 45.23
CA THR A 1171 10.33 8.13 46.46
C THR A 1171 10.76 9.45 47.08
N ILE A 1172 11.23 10.41 46.27
CA ILE A 1172 11.59 11.75 46.77
C ILE A 1172 10.34 12.47 47.26
N LYS A 1173 9.27 12.51 46.47
CA LYS A 1173 8.01 13.17 46.83
C LYS A 1173 7.51 12.68 48.20
N LEU A 1174 7.32 11.37 48.35
CA LEU A 1174 6.83 10.77 49.59
C LEU A 1174 7.75 11.07 50.79
N GLY A 1175 9.07 11.11 50.58
CA GLY A 1175 9.99 11.46 51.65
C GLY A 1175 9.97 12.93 52.03
N ILE A 1176 9.66 13.84 51.11
CA ILE A 1176 9.45 15.27 51.42
C ILE A 1176 8.15 15.43 52.20
N GLU A 1177 7.07 14.77 51.76
CA GLU A 1177 5.79 14.75 52.47
C GLU A 1177 5.96 14.24 53.92
N ASP A 1178 6.76 13.19 54.12
CA ASP A 1178 7.08 12.64 55.45
C ASP A 1178 7.97 13.56 56.30
N LEU A 1179 8.83 14.39 55.69
CA LEU A 1179 9.69 15.35 56.41
C LEU A 1179 8.95 16.63 56.82
N GLU A 1180 8.10 17.16 55.94
CA GLU A 1180 7.46 18.46 56.10
C GLU A 1180 6.02 18.35 56.60
N GLY A 1181 5.39 17.16 56.54
CA GLY A 1181 4.01 16.95 56.97
C GLY A 1181 2.96 17.53 56.01
N GLU A 1182 3.35 17.82 54.77
CA GLU A 1182 2.49 18.37 53.72
C GLU A 1182 2.25 17.34 52.62
N ASN A 1183 1.04 17.29 52.05
CA ASN A 1183 0.76 16.48 50.86
C ASN A 1183 1.10 17.28 49.61
N LEU A 1184 2.01 16.76 48.78
CA LEU A 1184 2.44 17.42 47.56
C LEU A 1184 1.65 16.90 46.36
N THR A 1185 1.31 17.79 45.43
CA THR A 1185 0.71 17.38 44.15
C THR A 1185 1.77 16.92 43.14
N TYR A 1186 2.99 17.42 43.27
CA TYR A 1186 4.12 17.17 42.37
C TYR A 1186 5.43 17.04 43.17
N CYS A 1187 6.47 16.45 42.57
CA CYS A 1187 7.80 16.35 43.16
C CYS A 1187 8.63 17.61 42.82
N PRO A 1188 9.02 18.44 43.80
CA PRO A 1188 9.62 19.76 43.57
C PRO A 1188 11.11 19.67 43.23
N ILE A 1189 11.50 18.89 42.22
CA ILE A 1189 12.90 18.76 41.74
C ILE A 1189 12.99 19.14 40.25
N SER A 1190 14.19 19.53 39.79
CA SER A 1190 14.43 19.96 38.40
C SER A 1190 15.48 19.15 37.68
#